data_AF-A0A2E7LDQ8-F1
#
_entry.id   AF-A0A2E7LDQ8-F1
#
_cell.length_a   1.000
_cell.length_b   1.000
_cell.length_c   1.000
_cell.angle_alpha   90.00
_cell.angle_beta   90.00
_cell.angle_gamma   90.00
#
_symmetry.space_group_name_H-M   'P 1'
#
loop_
_entity.id
_entity.type
_entity.pdbx_description
1 polymer ?
#
loop_
_entity_poly.entity_id
_entity_poly.type
_entity_poly.pdbx_seq_one_letter_code
_entity_poly.pdbx_strand_id
1 'polypeptide(L)'
;MNRTRCIAGWLPLTLLVIFSTGLLFPPALWGRAGGGGGYSSSGGGGSYSGGGGSYSGGGGSYSSSSFGGDGDGGGVSRPVELGDILVTAAIVVPIVVVLCAIGMYKHPPGRRHTRAAGTAAWNAGLKTLASRGRPAVTSRARPSRAGERQRILTQIKEVDSGFDEPAFLANVQTAFVTIQNAWMQQDMVTAEHFVTDGIYEKFSVQFREQRLLGYREKLSQIKVRNVRLARFDTSGLFDVLSVAVSASLVDQRISTATGEVIRGSGSPERFTEYWSFVRRRGIRTDEAKGSLLAGECPNCGAGLELNRLGKCAQCDSLVRSGSYDWVLSEITQSDAWRSGTLATSRTRAEQYRAEHDAQFSAQQLEDRASVILSRKGMAELTGQIGPLRKMATDAFCQDYQASLTDQFLGDYSIGSMDLVGVVAEEEFHYALLELKWAARQFQRVAGGDAQEGRAYRRYHSLMVLARRANVRSKADAGLLSAHCPSCGAPEEELSADACGFCNEVTNTGNYGWVLEAFTEYGSAEGGRWRTRLKAPEQGQGTKLHNALAAAEAAQAAEVAVSPAECLMWTIGVLAEDGQLEDMERQSITQLAAKHRVPAARVEAWMAESLAGTLEQPSLSDREVTKSWLNQMVEVAAADGTLEPEGHTLLSQLAGSLKMSRYDLNLVIRKNGLDRES
;
A
#
# COMPACT_ATOMS: atom_id res chain seq x y z
N MET A 1 -12.72 -68.97 -33.19
CA MET A 1 -13.61 -67.86 -33.62
C MET A 1 -13.24 -66.60 -32.85
N ASN A 2 -13.25 -65.43 -33.50
CA ASN A 2 -13.53 -64.05 -33.02
C ASN A 2 -13.06 -63.56 -31.62
N ARG A 3 -12.63 -62.31 -31.40
CA ARG A 3 -12.13 -61.20 -32.25
C ARG A 3 -11.69 -60.05 -31.30
N THR A 4 -10.62 -59.31 -31.63
CA THR A 4 -10.40 -57.85 -31.40
C THR A 4 -11.39 -57.10 -30.46
N ARG A 5 -10.99 -56.37 -29.39
CA ARG A 5 -10.39 -55.00 -29.31
C ARG A 5 -10.46 -54.51 -27.83
N CYS A 6 -9.83 -53.44 -27.30
CA CYS A 6 -8.91 -52.42 -27.86
C CYS A 6 -7.94 -51.81 -26.80
N ILE A 7 -7.14 -50.86 -27.29
CA ILE A 7 -6.11 -49.94 -26.73
C ILE A 7 -6.59 -48.97 -25.64
N ALA A 8 -5.78 -48.75 -24.58
CA ALA A 8 -5.35 -47.44 -24.06
C ALA A 8 -4.42 -47.62 -22.82
N GLY A 9 -3.23 -47.00 -22.79
CA GLY A 9 -2.33 -47.14 -21.62
C GLY A 9 -0.90 -46.61 -21.74
N TRP A 10 -0.62 -45.62 -22.59
CA TRP A 10 0.71 -44.99 -22.71
C TRP A 10 0.55 -43.46 -22.66
N LEU A 11 0.68 -42.90 -21.45
CA LEU A 11 0.86 -41.48 -21.06
C LEU A 11 0.53 -41.41 -19.56
N PRO A 12 1.54 -41.54 -18.65
CA PRO A 12 2.15 -40.31 -18.12
C PRO A 12 3.60 -40.51 -17.63
N LEU A 13 4.59 -40.43 -18.52
CA LEU A 13 6.01 -40.38 -18.12
C LEU A 13 6.80 -39.22 -18.76
N THR A 14 6.30 -38.67 -19.87
CA THR A 14 6.79 -37.41 -20.46
C THR A 14 6.32 -36.17 -19.72
N LEU A 15 5.22 -36.24 -18.95
CA LEU A 15 4.68 -35.11 -18.18
C LEU A 15 5.50 -34.77 -16.92
N LEU A 16 6.26 -35.73 -16.38
CA LEU A 16 6.97 -35.57 -15.11
C LEU A 16 8.35 -34.90 -15.27
N VAL A 17 8.94 -34.95 -16.47
CA VAL A 17 10.23 -34.30 -16.78
C VAL A 17 10.05 -32.83 -17.23
N ILE A 18 8.88 -32.46 -17.75
CA ILE A 18 8.54 -31.06 -18.04
C ILE A 18 8.21 -30.29 -16.74
N PHE A 19 7.77 -30.99 -15.70
CA PHE A 19 7.40 -30.38 -14.41
C PHE A 19 8.61 -29.99 -13.54
N SER A 20 9.78 -30.60 -13.73
CA SER A 20 10.98 -30.33 -12.91
C SER A 20 11.82 -29.15 -13.40
N THR A 21 11.67 -28.71 -14.65
CA THR A 21 12.36 -27.51 -15.19
C THR A 21 11.59 -26.21 -14.97
N GLY A 22 10.35 -26.25 -14.47
CA GLY A 22 9.52 -25.08 -14.19
C GLY A 22 9.73 -24.42 -12.82
N LEU A 23 10.59 -24.98 -11.96
CA LEU A 23 10.68 -24.64 -10.53
C LEU A 23 11.74 -23.58 -10.15
N LEU A 24 12.30 -22.84 -11.11
CA LEU A 24 13.38 -21.85 -10.88
C LEU A 24 13.00 -20.38 -11.16
N PHE A 25 11.71 -20.08 -11.36
CA PHE A 25 11.22 -18.71 -11.53
C PHE A 25 10.03 -18.43 -10.61
N PRO A 26 10.14 -17.53 -9.60
CA PRO A 26 8.97 -17.06 -8.87
C PRO A 26 8.08 -16.23 -9.82
N PRO A 27 6.78 -16.55 -9.96
CA PRO A 27 5.88 -15.80 -10.83
C PRO A 27 5.28 -14.56 -10.13
N ALA A 28 4.84 -13.61 -10.96
CA ALA A 28 3.96 -12.47 -10.66
C ALA A 28 4.51 -11.29 -9.81
N LEU A 29 5.03 -10.28 -10.52
CA LEU A 29 5.05 -8.87 -10.13
C LEU A 29 4.65 -8.05 -11.38
N TRP A 30 3.44 -7.48 -11.41
CA TRP A 30 2.87 -6.82 -12.60
C TRP A 30 2.52 -5.34 -12.35
N GLY A 31 2.22 -4.60 -13.42
CA GLY A 31 2.12 -3.14 -13.42
C GLY A 31 0.83 -2.64 -14.05
N ARG A 32 -0.06 -2.10 -13.24
CA ARG A 32 -1.18 -1.25 -13.68
C ARG A 32 -1.01 0.14 -13.09
N ALA A 33 -1.71 1.13 -13.64
CA ALA A 33 -1.46 2.54 -13.35
C ALA A 33 -1.48 2.92 -11.85
N GLY A 34 -2.33 2.30 -11.02
CA GLY A 34 -2.26 2.56 -9.57
C GLY A 34 -0.90 2.18 -8.96
N GLY A 35 -0.36 1.03 -9.38
CA GLY A 35 0.82 0.37 -8.85
C GLY A 35 0.52 -1.09 -8.54
N GLY A 36 1.04 -2.02 -9.35
CA GLY A 36 0.87 -3.46 -9.10
C GLY A 36 1.99 -4.04 -8.22
N GLY A 37 3.25 -3.83 -8.56
CA GLY A 37 4.33 -4.57 -7.90
C GLY A 37 4.63 -4.15 -6.45
N GLY A 38 4.72 -2.85 -6.17
CA GLY A 38 5.21 -2.35 -4.87
C GLY A 38 4.29 -2.63 -3.69
N TYR A 39 2.97 -2.61 -3.92
CA TYR A 39 1.97 -2.91 -2.89
C TYR A 39 0.82 -3.82 -3.39
N SER A 40 0.79 -4.44 -4.59
CA SER A 40 -0.30 -5.39 -4.95
C SER A 40 0.05 -6.51 -5.95
N SER A 41 0.97 -7.42 -5.60
CA SER A 41 1.25 -8.67 -6.33
C SER A 41 0.11 -9.69 -6.22
N SER A 42 -1.05 -9.40 -6.83
CA SER A 42 -2.12 -10.38 -6.96
C SER A 42 -1.61 -11.67 -7.61
N GLY A 43 -1.95 -12.80 -6.99
CA GLY A 43 -1.66 -14.13 -7.47
C GLY A 43 -2.91 -14.99 -7.28
N GLY A 44 -3.46 -15.49 -8.38
CA GLY A 44 -4.69 -16.26 -8.38
C GLY A 44 -4.56 -17.64 -7.73
N GLY A 45 -5.20 -17.84 -6.58
CA GLY A 45 -5.35 -19.16 -5.96
C GLY A 45 -6.34 -20.04 -6.73
N GLY A 46 -5.84 -21.11 -7.36
CA GLY A 46 -6.66 -22.22 -7.84
C GLY A 46 -7.15 -23.10 -6.70
N SER A 47 -8.33 -23.69 -6.85
CA SER A 47 -8.98 -24.50 -5.81
C SER A 47 -8.16 -25.72 -5.40
N TYR A 48 -7.94 -25.92 -4.10
CA TYR A 48 -7.61 -27.23 -3.53
C TYR A 48 -8.63 -27.61 -2.45
N SER A 49 -9.23 -28.79 -2.63
CA SER A 49 -10.08 -29.45 -1.64
C SER A 49 -9.24 -29.95 -0.47
N GLY A 50 -9.76 -29.83 0.75
CA GLY A 50 -9.01 -30.14 1.97
C GLY A 50 -8.62 -31.61 2.15
N GLY A 51 -7.55 -31.80 2.92
CA GLY A 51 -7.01 -33.07 3.40
C GLY A 51 -5.80 -32.74 4.27
N GLY A 52 -5.95 -32.82 5.59
CA GLY A 52 -4.98 -32.25 6.52
C GLY A 52 -3.93 -33.22 7.05
N GLY A 53 -3.00 -32.67 7.84
CA GLY A 53 -2.38 -33.42 8.94
C GLY A 53 -0.92 -33.83 8.75
N SER A 54 -0.04 -33.01 9.32
CA SER A 54 1.08 -33.46 10.17
C SER A 54 2.24 -34.21 9.52
N TYR A 55 3.29 -33.45 9.21
CA TYR A 55 4.66 -33.90 9.36
C TYR A 55 5.10 -33.70 10.83
N SER A 56 5.92 -34.61 11.35
CA SER A 56 6.61 -34.46 12.64
C SER A 56 8.11 -34.66 12.42
N GLY A 57 8.91 -33.62 12.67
CA GLY A 57 10.36 -33.66 12.51
C GLY A 57 11.13 -34.15 13.74
N GLY A 58 12.46 -34.17 13.60
CA GLY A 58 13.44 -34.50 14.64
C GLY A 58 14.41 -35.60 14.18
N GLY A 59 15.74 -35.47 14.29
CA GLY A 59 16.54 -34.32 14.72
C GLY A 59 17.93 -34.73 15.19
N GLY A 60 18.99 -34.03 14.75
CA GLY A 60 20.38 -34.21 15.19
C GLY A 60 21.09 -35.48 14.68
N SER A 61 22.43 -35.57 14.61
CA SER A 61 23.51 -34.61 14.91
C SER A 61 24.85 -35.09 14.29
N TYR A 62 25.90 -34.29 14.44
CA TYR A 62 27.35 -34.61 14.56
C TYR A 62 28.31 -34.69 13.34
N SER A 63 29.37 -33.87 13.48
CA SER A 63 30.77 -33.95 13.02
C SER A 63 31.18 -33.93 11.53
N SER A 64 31.70 -32.77 11.13
CA SER A 64 33.07 -32.57 10.60
C SER A 64 33.91 -33.77 10.11
N SER A 65 34.37 -33.69 8.86
CA SER A 65 35.80 -33.84 8.55
C SER A 65 36.14 -33.19 7.21
N SER A 66 37.31 -32.55 7.13
CA SER A 66 37.81 -31.90 5.91
C SER A 66 38.63 -32.90 5.08
N PHE A 67 38.37 -32.98 3.78
CA PHE A 67 39.39 -33.38 2.80
C PHE A 67 39.18 -32.59 1.50
N GLY A 68 40.25 -31.96 1.02
CA GLY A 68 40.32 -31.41 -0.33
C GLY A 68 40.86 -32.45 -1.32
N GLY A 69 40.57 -32.25 -2.59
CA GLY A 69 41.07 -33.09 -3.68
C GLY A 69 40.47 -32.65 -5.02
N ASP A 70 41.29 -32.06 -5.87
CA ASP A 70 40.93 -31.75 -7.26
C ASP A 70 40.64 -33.03 -8.06
N GLY A 71 39.73 -32.95 -9.03
CA GLY A 71 39.34 -34.12 -9.83
C GLY A 71 38.38 -33.77 -10.98
N ASP A 72 38.95 -33.53 -12.15
CA ASP A 72 38.25 -33.30 -13.42
C ASP A 72 37.46 -34.56 -13.88
N GLY A 73 36.36 -34.40 -14.63
CA GLY A 73 35.65 -35.55 -15.22
C GLY A 73 34.14 -35.38 -15.48
N GLY A 74 33.74 -35.45 -16.76
CA GLY A 74 32.34 -35.28 -17.19
C GLY A 74 31.42 -36.47 -16.90
N GLY A 75 30.15 -36.17 -16.59
CA GLY A 75 29.12 -37.17 -16.28
C GLY A 75 28.51 -37.83 -17.51
N VAL A 76 28.79 -39.12 -17.71
CA VAL A 76 28.07 -40.02 -18.63
C VAL A 76 27.03 -40.82 -17.84
N SER A 77 25.78 -40.81 -18.29
CA SER A 77 24.67 -41.55 -17.67
C SER A 77 24.83 -43.07 -17.79
N ARG A 78 24.69 -43.81 -16.68
CA ARG A 78 24.58 -45.29 -16.64
C ARG A 78 23.24 -45.73 -16.04
N PRO A 79 22.65 -46.85 -16.50
CA PRO A 79 21.39 -47.37 -15.97
C PRO A 79 21.57 -48.15 -14.65
N VAL A 80 20.50 -48.21 -13.87
CA VAL A 80 20.40 -48.97 -12.59
C VAL A 80 20.14 -50.45 -12.86
N GLU A 81 20.83 -51.35 -12.17
CA GLU A 81 20.64 -52.81 -12.30
C GLU A 81 19.68 -53.38 -11.24
N LEU A 82 19.13 -54.58 -11.50
CA LEU A 82 18.06 -55.21 -10.70
C LEU A 82 18.40 -55.47 -9.22
N GLY A 83 19.67 -55.35 -8.79
CA GLY A 83 20.10 -55.62 -7.42
C GLY A 83 19.47 -54.67 -6.38
N ASP A 84 19.35 -53.39 -6.70
CA ASP A 84 18.94 -52.35 -5.74
C ASP A 84 17.47 -52.50 -5.30
N ILE A 85 16.63 -53.08 -6.16
CA ILE A 85 15.20 -53.30 -5.91
C ILE A 85 14.98 -54.35 -4.81
N LEU A 86 15.83 -55.38 -4.74
CA LEU A 86 15.69 -56.46 -3.76
C LEU A 86 16.07 -56.02 -2.34
N VAL A 87 17.08 -55.15 -2.21
CA VAL A 87 17.48 -54.59 -0.90
C VAL A 87 16.38 -53.68 -0.34
N THR A 88 15.77 -52.86 -1.19
CA THR A 88 14.66 -51.98 -0.79
C THR A 88 13.43 -52.77 -0.32
N ALA A 89 13.09 -53.86 -1.03
CA ALA A 89 11.96 -54.73 -0.68
C ALA A 89 12.15 -55.44 0.67
N ALA A 90 13.38 -55.89 0.98
CA ALA A 90 13.70 -56.60 2.22
C ALA A 90 13.53 -55.75 3.49
N ILE A 91 13.65 -54.42 3.39
CA ILE A 91 13.56 -53.48 4.51
C ILE A 91 12.13 -52.96 4.70
N VAL A 92 11.42 -52.61 3.62
CA VAL A 92 10.10 -51.97 3.70
C VAL A 92 9.00 -52.93 4.17
N VAL A 93 9.00 -54.17 3.69
CA VAL A 93 7.96 -55.16 4.03
C VAL A 93 7.85 -55.46 5.54
N PRO A 94 8.93 -55.78 6.29
CA PRO A 94 8.81 -56.04 7.72
C PRO A 94 8.36 -54.81 8.54
N ILE A 95 8.72 -53.59 8.13
CA ILE A 95 8.28 -52.36 8.81
C ILE A 95 6.76 -52.19 8.71
N VAL A 96 6.18 -52.42 7.52
CA VAL A 96 4.72 -52.35 7.33
C VAL A 96 3.99 -53.40 8.17
N VAL A 97 4.50 -54.64 8.23
CA VAL A 97 3.91 -55.72 9.05
C VAL A 97 3.90 -55.37 10.54
N VAL A 98 5.00 -54.79 11.06
CA VAL A 98 5.08 -54.35 12.47
C VAL A 98 4.10 -53.22 12.76
N LEU A 99 3.97 -52.22 11.86
CA LEU A 99 3.02 -51.12 12.03
C LEU A 99 1.56 -51.60 12.02
N CYS A 100 1.20 -52.53 11.14
CA CYS A 100 -0.13 -53.17 11.14
C CYS A 100 -0.41 -53.93 12.45
N ALA A 101 0.57 -54.69 12.97
CA ALA A 101 0.43 -55.40 14.24
C ALA A 101 0.21 -54.45 15.43
N ILE A 102 0.93 -53.33 15.48
CA ILE A 102 0.76 -52.30 16.52
C ILE A 102 -0.62 -51.62 16.44
N GLY A 103 -1.12 -51.36 15.23
CA GLY A 103 -2.45 -50.81 15.01
C GLY A 103 -3.57 -51.73 15.54
N MET A 104 -3.44 -53.04 15.31
CA MET A 104 -4.41 -54.03 15.81
C MET A 104 -4.37 -54.21 17.33
N TYR A 105 -3.22 -53.97 17.99
CA TYR A 105 -3.09 -54.12 19.45
C TYR A 105 -3.70 -52.98 20.27
N LYS A 106 -3.99 -51.81 19.65
CA LYS A 106 -4.51 -50.61 20.35
C LYS A 106 -6.03 -50.45 20.33
N HIS A 107 -6.78 -51.31 19.63
CA HIS A 107 -8.24 -51.20 19.53
C HIS A 107 -8.97 -52.54 19.72
N PRO A 108 -9.28 -52.94 20.98
CA PRO A 108 -10.27 -54.00 21.23
C PRO A 108 -11.69 -53.46 20.93
N PRO A 109 -12.56 -54.23 20.25
CA PRO A 109 -13.88 -53.75 19.85
C PRO A 109 -14.93 -53.87 20.96
N GLY A 110 -15.53 -52.73 21.31
CA GLY A 110 -16.92 -52.66 21.76
C GLY A 110 -17.20 -52.47 23.26
N ARG A 111 -17.89 -51.37 23.58
CA ARG A 111 -19.12 -51.36 24.41
C ARG A 111 -19.82 -49.99 24.32
N ARG A 112 -21.09 -49.98 23.93
CA ARG A 112 -22.00 -48.84 24.12
C ARG A 112 -22.36 -48.75 25.60
N HIS A 113 -22.33 -47.57 26.22
CA HIS A 113 -23.25 -47.25 27.32
C HIS A 113 -23.52 -45.74 27.43
N THR A 114 -24.78 -45.44 27.72
CA THR A 114 -25.37 -44.12 27.96
C THR A 114 -24.87 -43.48 29.25
N ARG A 115 -24.72 -42.15 29.28
CA ARG A 115 -24.62 -41.38 30.53
C ARG A 115 -25.75 -40.37 30.65
N ALA A 116 -26.51 -40.48 31.75
CA ALA A 116 -27.43 -39.48 32.25
C ALA A 116 -26.89 -38.90 33.57
N ALA A 117 -27.46 -37.77 34.01
CA ALA A 117 -27.30 -37.11 35.31
C ALA A 117 -25.87 -36.65 35.70
N GLY A 118 -25.66 -35.32 35.73
CA GLY A 118 -24.41 -34.73 36.22
C GLY A 118 -24.26 -33.20 36.22
N THR A 119 -25.31 -32.41 35.97
CA THR A 119 -25.19 -30.94 35.75
C THR A 119 -26.19 -30.09 36.55
N ALA A 120 -26.61 -30.55 37.75
CA ALA A 120 -27.63 -29.89 38.56
C ALA A 120 -27.12 -29.02 39.74
N ALA A 121 -25.79 -28.86 39.91
CA ALA A 121 -25.22 -28.26 41.13
C ALA A 121 -24.43 -26.94 40.96
N TRP A 122 -24.21 -26.44 39.73
CA TRP A 122 -23.43 -25.20 39.50
C TRP A 122 -24.28 -23.96 39.21
N ASN A 123 -25.54 -24.13 38.79
CA ASN A 123 -26.40 -23.02 38.32
C ASN A 123 -27.19 -22.29 39.43
N ALA A 124 -26.94 -22.61 40.71
CA ALA A 124 -27.65 -22.02 41.86
C ALA A 124 -26.91 -20.86 42.55
N GLY A 125 -25.60 -20.70 42.34
CA GLY A 125 -24.77 -19.72 43.08
C GLY A 125 -24.70 -18.31 42.49
N LEU A 126 -25.05 -18.12 41.21
CA LEU A 126 -24.77 -16.87 40.47
C LEU A 126 -25.98 -15.93 40.28
N LYS A 127 -27.17 -16.28 40.76
CA LYS A 127 -28.38 -15.46 40.59
C LYS A 127 -28.58 -14.38 41.66
N THR A 128 -27.73 -14.30 42.68
CA THR A 128 -27.94 -13.46 43.88
C THR A 128 -27.04 -12.22 43.97
N LEU A 129 -26.40 -11.81 42.87
CA LEU A 129 -25.62 -10.56 42.78
C LEU A 129 -26.12 -9.58 41.70
N ALA A 130 -27.17 -9.94 40.96
CA ALA A 130 -27.76 -9.11 39.90
C ALA A 130 -28.84 -8.13 40.43
N SER A 131 -28.48 -7.27 41.38
CA SER A 131 -29.42 -6.29 41.97
C SER A 131 -28.79 -4.96 42.43
N ARG A 132 -27.75 -4.47 41.74
CA ARG A 132 -27.34 -3.06 41.81
C ARG A 132 -27.10 -2.52 40.40
N GLY A 133 -27.91 -1.53 40.01
CA GLY A 133 -27.92 -0.98 38.65
C GLY A 133 -26.61 -0.29 38.30
N ARG A 134 -26.08 -0.61 37.11
CA ARG A 134 -25.11 0.21 36.39
C ARG A 134 -25.82 0.89 35.22
N PRO A 135 -25.51 2.16 34.89
CA PRO A 135 -26.11 2.83 33.74
C PRO A 135 -25.72 2.10 32.46
N ALA A 136 -26.67 1.98 31.53
CA ALA A 136 -26.44 1.35 30.24
C ALA A 136 -25.47 2.20 29.41
N VAL A 137 -24.26 1.68 29.16
CA VAL A 137 -23.39 2.20 28.12
C VAL A 137 -24.01 1.80 26.79
N THR A 138 -24.57 2.76 26.07
CA THR A 138 -25.09 2.55 24.72
C THR A 138 -23.93 2.30 23.76
N SER A 139 -23.72 1.03 23.38
CA SER A 139 -22.84 0.68 22.28
C SER A 139 -23.37 1.29 20.99
N ARG A 140 -22.61 2.22 20.40
CA ARG A 140 -22.88 2.69 19.03
C ARG A 140 -22.55 1.55 18.07
N ALA A 141 -23.59 0.83 17.62
CA ALA A 141 -23.45 -0.17 16.58
C ALA A 141 -22.82 0.43 15.31
N ARG A 142 -21.93 -0.32 14.66
CA ARG A 142 -21.23 0.11 13.44
C ARG A 142 -22.26 0.39 12.32
N PRO A 143 -22.09 1.44 11.50
CA PRO A 143 -22.98 1.69 10.39
C PRO A 143 -22.85 0.56 9.37
N SER A 144 -23.96 0.12 8.77
CA SER A 144 -23.87 -0.70 7.56
C SER A 144 -23.23 0.10 6.42
N ARG A 145 -22.70 -0.57 5.38
CA ARG A 145 -22.14 0.11 4.20
C ARG A 145 -23.12 1.09 3.55
N ALA A 146 -24.43 0.81 3.62
CA ALA A 146 -25.48 1.72 3.18
C ALA A 146 -25.57 2.98 4.07
N GLY A 147 -25.44 2.82 5.39
CA GLY A 147 -25.37 3.93 6.34
C GLY A 147 -24.09 4.77 6.23
N GLU A 148 -22.95 4.15 5.89
CA GLU A 148 -21.69 4.84 5.60
C GLU A 148 -21.81 5.70 4.33
N ARG A 149 -22.24 5.10 3.21
CA ARG A 149 -22.54 5.86 1.97
C ARG A 149 -23.49 7.02 2.23
N GLN A 150 -24.57 6.79 2.99
CA GLN A 150 -25.56 7.83 3.26
C GLN A 150 -24.97 9.00 4.07
N ARG A 151 -24.07 8.74 5.03
CA ARG A 151 -23.36 9.79 5.77
C ARG A 151 -22.47 10.63 4.87
N ILE A 152 -21.68 9.97 4.02
CA ILE A 152 -20.79 10.65 3.06
C ILE A 152 -21.61 11.54 2.13
N LEU A 153 -22.73 11.03 1.59
CA LEU A 153 -23.63 11.81 0.75
C LEU A 153 -24.25 13.01 1.46
N THR A 154 -24.65 12.86 2.73
CA THR A 154 -25.15 13.99 3.54
C THR A 154 -24.06 15.05 3.70
N GLN A 155 -22.83 14.67 4.04
CA GLN A 155 -21.71 15.62 4.19
C GLN A 155 -21.36 16.35 2.88
N ILE A 156 -21.39 15.66 1.74
CA ILE A 156 -21.19 16.31 0.43
C ILE A 156 -22.32 17.30 0.15
N LYS A 157 -23.58 16.90 0.37
CA LYS A 157 -24.75 17.76 0.08
C LYS A 157 -24.91 18.96 1.03
N GLU A 158 -24.24 18.97 2.18
CA GLU A 158 -24.12 20.14 3.05
C GLU A 158 -23.30 21.27 2.41
N VAL A 159 -22.28 20.96 1.60
CA VAL A 159 -21.45 21.96 0.89
C VAL A 159 -21.84 22.14 -0.58
N ASP A 160 -22.29 21.06 -1.22
CA ASP A 160 -22.67 20.98 -2.64
C ASP A 160 -24.01 20.27 -2.81
N SER A 161 -25.09 21.02 -2.65
CA SER A 161 -26.46 20.51 -2.81
C SER A 161 -26.78 19.95 -4.21
N GLY A 162 -25.99 20.37 -5.22
CA GLY A 162 -26.12 19.93 -6.61
C GLY A 162 -25.38 18.63 -6.93
N PHE A 163 -24.69 18.01 -5.97
CA PHE A 163 -23.90 16.82 -6.22
C PHE A 163 -24.75 15.61 -6.67
N ASP A 164 -24.55 15.20 -7.93
CA ASP A 164 -25.05 13.95 -8.52
C ASP A 164 -23.98 12.84 -8.35
N GLU A 165 -24.25 11.94 -7.41
CA GLU A 165 -23.40 10.76 -7.18
C GLU A 165 -23.41 9.79 -8.38
N PRO A 166 -24.55 9.33 -8.92
CA PRO A 166 -24.57 8.55 -10.16
C PRO A 166 -23.71 9.11 -11.30
N ALA A 167 -23.82 10.41 -11.61
CA ALA A 167 -23.01 11.04 -12.66
C ALA A 167 -21.52 11.05 -12.30
N PHE A 168 -21.18 11.46 -11.07
CA PHE A 168 -19.78 11.45 -10.60
C PHE A 168 -19.17 10.04 -10.64
N LEU A 169 -19.88 9.01 -10.18
CA LEU A 169 -19.42 7.61 -10.18
C LEU A 169 -19.32 7.03 -11.60
N ALA A 170 -20.12 7.50 -12.56
CA ALA A 170 -19.97 7.15 -13.97
C ALA A 170 -18.70 7.80 -14.56
N ASN A 171 -18.47 9.08 -14.28
CA ASN A 171 -17.28 9.79 -14.73
C ASN A 171 -15.98 9.21 -14.14
N VAL A 172 -15.99 8.74 -12.89
CA VAL A 172 -14.86 7.97 -12.31
C VAL A 172 -14.58 6.68 -13.09
N GLN A 173 -15.60 6.00 -13.64
CA GLN A 173 -15.38 4.80 -14.46
C GLN A 173 -14.71 5.14 -15.79
N THR A 174 -15.11 6.24 -16.42
CA THR A 174 -14.44 6.79 -17.61
C THR A 174 -12.99 7.13 -17.29
N ALA A 175 -12.73 7.96 -16.28
CA ALA A 175 -11.40 8.34 -15.84
C ALA A 175 -10.50 7.13 -15.51
N PHE A 176 -11.06 6.09 -14.88
CA PHE A 176 -10.34 4.84 -14.62
C PHE A 176 -9.85 4.18 -15.90
N VAL A 177 -10.74 3.99 -16.89
CA VAL A 177 -10.38 3.36 -18.17
C VAL A 177 -9.41 4.24 -18.96
N THR A 178 -9.60 5.56 -18.96
CA THR A 178 -8.70 6.52 -19.61
C THR A 178 -7.27 6.43 -19.07
N ILE A 179 -7.09 6.36 -17.75
CA ILE A 179 -5.75 6.14 -17.15
C ILE A 179 -5.15 4.78 -17.50
N GLN A 180 -5.93 3.69 -17.51
CA GLN A 180 -5.38 2.38 -17.94
C GLN A 180 -4.95 2.41 -19.42
N ASN A 181 -5.66 3.16 -20.28
CA ASN A 181 -5.29 3.34 -21.68
C ASN A 181 -4.04 4.21 -21.84
N ALA A 182 -3.94 5.32 -21.11
CA ALA A 182 -2.75 6.18 -21.01
C ALA A 182 -1.51 5.37 -20.58
N TRP A 183 -1.67 4.50 -19.57
CA TRP A 183 -0.63 3.60 -19.09
C TRP A 183 -0.11 2.63 -20.17
N MET A 184 -1.00 1.99 -20.94
CA MET A 184 -0.61 1.12 -22.07
C MET A 184 0.06 1.88 -23.24
N GLN A 185 -0.24 3.17 -23.39
CA GLN A 185 0.35 4.06 -24.39
C GLN A 185 1.66 4.70 -23.90
N GLN A 186 1.95 4.61 -22.59
CA GLN A 186 3.06 5.28 -21.92
C GLN A 186 2.99 6.82 -22.06
N ASP A 187 1.78 7.36 -22.16
CA ASP A 187 1.51 8.77 -22.42
C ASP A 187 0.27 9.25 -21.65
N MET A 188 0.41 10.35 -20.90
CA MET A 188 -0.66 10.94 -20.10
C MET A 188 -1.51 12.00 -20.82
N VAL A 189 -1.20 12.41 -22.05
CA VAL A 189 -1.95 13.49 -22.74
C VAL A 189 -3.47 13.26 -22.75
N THR A 190 -3.94 12.01 -22.91
CA THR A 190 -5.39 11.70 -22.89
C THR A 190 -6.03 11.75 -21.49
N ALA A 191 -5.24 11.82 -20.42
CA ALA A 191 -5.68 11.83 -19.02
C ALA A 191 -5.28 13.12 -18.28
N GLU A 192 -4.38 13.94 -18.84
CA GLU A 192 -3.70 15.03 -18.13
C GLU A 192 -4.65 16.04 -17.48
N HIS A 193 -5.77 16.33 -18.15
CA HIS A 193 -6.79 17.27 -17.73
C HIS A 193 -7.43 17.03 -16.35
N PHE A 194 -7.54 15.79 -15.92
CA PHE A 194 -8.17 15.44 -14.63
C PHE A 194 -7.18 14.91 -13.60
N VAL A 195 -5.86 14.98 -13.85
CA VAL A 195 -4.85 14.59 -12.87
C VAL A 195 -4.05 15.80 -12.37
N THR A 196 -3.60 15.75 -11.12
CA THR A 196 -2.69 16.78 -10.60
C THR A 196 -1.29 16.63 -11.20
N ASP A 197 -0.48 17.68 -11.04
CA ASP A 197 0.92 17.68 -11.49
C ASP A 197 1.73 16.54 -10.84
N GLY A 198 1.46 16.19 -9.58
CA GLY A 198 2.09 15.06 -8.90
C GLY A 198 1.80 13.69 -9.53
N ILE A 199 0.55 13.43 -9.94
CA ILE A 199 0.20 12.18 -10.65
C ILE A 199 0.80 12.16 -12.06
N TYR A 200 0.72 13.29 -12.78
CA TYR A 200 1.27 13.42 -14.13
C TYR A 200 2.79 13.17 -14.16
N GLU A 201 3.53 13.77 -13.23
CA GLU A 201 4.98 13.64 -13.14
C GLU A 201 5.42 12.24 -12.71
N LYS A 202 4.74 11.64 -11.72
CA LYS A 202 4.98 10.25 -11.30
C LYS A 202 4.88 9.29 -12.49
N PHE A 203 3.80 9.36 -13.26
CA PHE A 203 3.62 8.50 -14.43
C PHE A 203 4.60 8.84 -15.56
N SER A 204 4.94 10.12 -15.76
CA SER A 204 5.95 10.54 -16.74
C SER A 204 7.34 9.97 -16.44
N VAL A 205 7.72 9.82 -15.16
CA VAL A 205 8.94 9.12 -14.74
C VAL A 205 8.83 7.63 -15.02
N GLN A 206 7.77 6.97 -14.55
CA GLN A 206 7.56 5.54 -14.75
C GLN A 206 7.55 5.17 -16.25
N PHE A 207 6.91 5.96 -17.10
CA PHE A 207 6.92 5.76 -18.55
C PHE A 207 8.29 5.93 -19.21
N ARG A 208 9.24 6.64 -18.59
CA ARG A 208 10.63 6.69 -19.07
C ARG A 208 11.41 5.47 -18.59
N GLU A 209 11.21 5.04 -17.35
CA GLU A 209 11.78 3.78 -16.82
C GLU A 209 11.38 2.57 -17.69
N GLN A 210 10.09 2.43 -18.00
CA GLN A 210 9.58 1.33 -18.82
C GLN A 210 10.18 1.31 -20.24
N ARG A 211 10.32 2.50 -20.86
CA ARG A 211 10.96 2.65 -22.18
C ARG A 211 12.45 2.29 -22.15
N LEU A 212 13.18 2.72 -21.12
CA LEU A 212 14.60 2.37 -20.90
C LEU A 212 14.80 0.88 -20.57
N LEU A 213 13.78 0.21 -20.06
CA LEU A 213 13.73 -1.24 -19.88
C LEU A 213 13.13 -2.01 -21.08
N GLY A 214 12.86 -1.33 -22.20
CA GLY A 214 12.40 -1.96 -23.44
C GLY A 214 11.05 -2.69 -23.34
N TYR A 215 10.17 -2.27 -22.43
CA TYR A 215 8.86 -2.89 -22.26
C TYR A 215 7.71 -1.88 -22.18
N ARG A 216 6.49 -2.40 -22.32
CA ARG A 216 5.27 -1.72 -21.89
C ARG A 216 4.25 -2.72 -21.38
N GLU A 217 3.32 -2.20 -20.60
CA GLU A 217 2.19 -2.94 -20.07
C GLU A 217 1.06 -3.03 -21.12
N LYS A 218 0.48 -4.21 -21.24
CA LYS A 218 -0.64 -4.57 -22.12
C LYS A 218 -1.78 -5.07 -21.24
N LEU A 219 -2.65 -4.15 -20.89
CA LEU A 219 -3.84 -4.43 -20.09
C LEU A 219 -4.97 -4.90 -21.02
N SER A 220 -5.68 -5.97 -20.67
CA SER A 220 -6.82 -6.44 -21.46
C SER A 220 -7.95 -6.99 -20.59
N GLN A 221 -9.13 -7.19 -21.18
CA GLN A 221 -10.34 -7.58 -20.44
C GLN A 221 -10.68 -6.66 -19.25
N ILE A 222 -10.35 -5.37 -19.36
CA ILE A 222 -10.61 -4.37 -18.32
C ILE A 222 -12.11 -4.30 -18.04
N LYS A 223 -12.50 -4.59 -16.80
CA LYS A 223 -13.88 -4.58 -16.32
C LYS A 223 -13.94 -3.87 -14.98
N VAL A 224 -14.53 -2.68 -14.95
CA VAL A 224 -14.91 -2.05 -13.68
C VAL A 224 -16.13 -2.80 -13.14
N ARG A 225 -16.05 -3.28 -11.90
CA ARG A 225 -17.07 -4.14 -11.27
C ARG A 225 -17.96 -3.37 -10.30
N ASN A 226 -17.42 -2.35 -9.65
CA ASN A 226 -18.11 -1.48 -8.72
C ASN A 226 -17.28 -0.21 -8.50
N VAL A 227 -17.92 0.96 -8.43
CA VAL A 227 -17.33 2.20 -7.91
C VAL A 227 -18.26 2.72 -6.84
N ARG A 228 -17.71 3.09 -5.68
CA ARG A 228 -18.48 3.58 -4.53
C ARG A 228 -17.73 4.70 -3.82
N LEU A 229 -18.47 5.59 -3.17
CA LEU A 229 -17.89 6.52 -2.21
C LEU A 229 -17.21 5.74 -1.06
N ALA A 230 -16.06 6.23 -0.63
CA ALA A 230 -15.27 5.63 0.46
C ALA A 230 -15.03 6.62 1.61
N ARG A 231 -14.72 7.88 1.32
CA ARG A 231 -14.51 8.93 2.33
C ARG A 231 -14.72 10.31 1.71
N PHE A 232 -15.24 11.24 2.48
CA PHE A 232 -15.30 12.66 2.12
C PHE A 232 -14.73 13.49 3.26
N ASP A 233 -13.97 14.52 2.91
CA ASP A 233 -13.29 15.41 3.83
C ASP A 233 -13.28 16.85 3.32
N THR A 234 -13.18 17.79 4.24
CA THR A 234 -12.85 19.19 3.92
C THR A 234 -11.57 19.55 4.66
N SER A 235 -10.60 20.14 3.98
CA SER A 235 -9.30 20.52 4.54
C SER A 235 -8.79 21.81 3.91
N GLY A 236 -8.72 22.88 4.71
CA GLY A 236 -8.23 24.19 4.25
C GLY A 236 -9.02 24.74 3.06
N LEU A 237 -8.36 24.75 1.89
CA LEU A 237 -8.88 25.27 0.62
C LEU A 237 -9.62 24.23 -0.23
N PHE A 238 -9.54 22.94 0.09
CA PHE A 238 -10.06 21.85 -0.76
C PHE A 238 -11.07 20.96 -0.03
N ASP A 239 -12.06 20.51 -0.78
CA ASP A 239 -12.84 19.31 -0.50
C ASP A 239 -12.11 18.11 -1.11
N VAL A 240 -12.10 16.98 -0.42
CA VAL A 240 -11.43 15.73 -0.83
C VAL A 240 -12.46 14.61 -0.83
N LEU A 241 -12.61 13.91 -1.96
CA LEU A 241 -13.55 12.82 -2.14
C LEU A 241 -12.82 11.57 -2.63
N SER A 242 -12.71 10.57 -1.75
CA SER A 242 -12.09 9.29 -2.07
C SER A 242 -13.15 8.24 -2.42
N VAL A 243 -12.92 7.49 -3.50
CA VAL A 243 -13.81 6.45 -4.01
C VAL A 243 -13.08 5.12 -4.16
N ALA A 244 -13.75 4.02 -3.84
CA ALA A 244 -13.22 2.68 -4.02
C ALA A 244 -13.62 2.12 -5.40
N VAL A 245 -12.66 2.03 -6.31
CA VAL A 245 -12.79 1.42 -7.63
C VAL A 245 -12.43 -0.07 -7.52
N SER A 246 -13.41 -0.95 -7.70
CA SER A 246 -13.20 -2.40 -7.74
C SER A 246 -13.23 -2.87 -9.19
N ALA A 247 -12.12 -3.41 -9.68
CA ALA A 247 -11.96 -3.77 -11.08
C ALA A 247 -11.40 -5.20 -11.27
N SER A 248 -11.39 -5.65 -12.51
CA SER A 248 -10.59 -6.79 -12.94
C SER A 248 -10.02 -6.60 -14.34
N LEU A 249 -8.77 -7.01 -14.54
CA LEU A 249 -8.09 -6.96 -15.85
C LEU A 249 -7.02 -8.06 -15.94
N VAL A 250 -6.61 -8.38 -17.16
CA VAL A 250 -5.41 -9.16 -17.49
C VAL A 250 -4.25 -8.19 -17.61
N ASP A 251 -3.17 -8.42 -16.86
CA ASP A 251 -1.96 -7.59 -16.85
C ASP A 251 -0.78 -8.38 -17.45
N GLN A 252 -0.25 -7.89 -18.58
CA GLN A 252 0.90 -8.49 -19.25
C GLN A 252 1.92 -7.42 -19.65
N ARG A 253 3.17 -7.60 -19.24
CA ARG A 253 4.31 -6.86 -19.77
C ARG A 253 4.78 -7.49 -21.07
N ILE A 254 4.82 -6.70 -22.13
CA ILE A 254 5.31 -7.09 -23.45
C ILE A 254 6.63 -6.38 -23.79
N SER A 255 7.49 -7.05 -24.55
CA SER A 255 8.65 -6.42 -25.18
C SER A 255 8.18 -5.36 -26.17
N THR A 256 8.78 -4.16 -26.15
CA THR A 256 8.58 -3.18 -27.23
C THR A 256 9.30 -3.58 -28.51
N ALA A 257 10.36 -4.40 -28.42
CA ALA A 257 11.15 -4.86 -29.56
C ALA A 257 10.53 -6.08 -30.27
N THR A 258 10.07 -7.10 -29.53
CA THR A 258 9.52 -8.34 -30.14
C THR A 258 7.98 -8.43 -30.10
N GLY A 259 7.32 -7.64 -29.25
CA GLY A 259 5.87 -7.74 -28.99
C GLY A 259 5.46 -8.97 -28.16
N GLU A 260 6.41 -9.83 -27.77
CA GLU A 260 6.16 -11.03 -26.97
C GLU A 260 5.91 -10.70 -25.50
N VAL A 261 5.17 -11.56 -24.81
CA VAL A 261 4.92 -11.43 -23.37
C VAL A 261 6.17 -11.85 -22.60
N ILE A 262 6.82 -10.88 -21.93
CA ILE A 262 7.99 -11.12 -21.05
C ILE A 262 7.52 -11.59 -19.67
N ARG A 263 6.40 -11.04 -19.19
CA ARG A 263 5.85 -11.31 -17.85
C ARG A 263 4.34 -11.04 -17.86
N GLY A 264 3.55 -11.80 -17.10
CA GLY A 264 2.09 -11.59 -17.02
C GLY A 264 1.31 -12.89 -17.10
N SER A 265 0.19 -13.00 -16.38
CA SER A 265 -0.79 -14.05 -16.64
C SER A 265 -1.74 -13.63 -17.76
N GLY A 266 -2.29 -14.61 -18.49
CA GLY A 266 -3.43 -14.38 -19.38
C GLY A 266 -4.80 -14.34 -18.65
N SER A 267 -4.82 -14.57 -17.33
CA SER A 267 -6.05 -14.63 -16.52
C SER A 267 -6.43 -13.27 -15.92
N PRO A 268 -7.71 -12.86 -15.95
CA PRO A 268 -8.14 -11.63 -15.30
C PRO A 268 -8.02 -11.70 -13.77
N GLU A 269 -7.30 -10.74 -13.19
CA GLU A 269 -7.14 -10.59 -11.74
C GLU A 269 -8.13 -9.59 -11.17
N ARG A 270 -8.48 -9.69 -9.87
CA ARG A 270 -9.42 -8.78 -9.20
C ARG A 270 -8.71 -7.97 -8.12
N PHE A 271 -8.94 -6.66 -8.09
CA PHE A 271 -8.32 -5.73 -7.15
C PHE A 271 -9.30 -4.60 -6.77
N THR A 272 -8.91 -3.80 -5.77
CA THR A 272 -9.58 -2.53 -5.47
C THR A 272 -8.53 -1.45 -5.24
N GLU A 273 -8.74 -0.32 -5.90
CA GLU A 273 -8.00 0.92 -5.70
C GLU A 273 -8.91 1.95 -5.02
N TYR A 274 -8.31 2.86 -4.28
CA TYR A 274 -8.92 4.03 -3.68
C TYR A 274 -8.34 5.25 -4.39
N TRP A 275 -9.20 5.97 -5.09
CA TRP A 275 -8.85 7.14 -5.89
C TRP A 275 -9.33 8.38 -5.12
N SER A 276 -8.41 9.26 -4.73
CA SER A 276 -8.74 10.51 -4.02
C SER A 276 -8.79 11.66 -5.02
N PHE A 277 -9.96 12.30 -5.11
CA PHE A 277 -10.20 13.48 -5.91
C PHE A 277 -10.24 14.74 -5.03
N VAL A 278 -9.77 15.86 -5.56
CA VAL A 278 -9.73 17.14 -4.86
C VAL A 278 -10.41 18.22 -5.70
N ARG A 279 -11.18 19.08 -5.04
CA ARG A 279 -11.86 20.23 -5.64
C ARG A 279 -11.80 21.41 -4.67
N ARG A 280 -11.69 22.63 -5.17
CA ARG A 280 -11.65 23.84 -4.35
C ARG A 280 -12.99 24.01 -3.62
N ARG A 281 -12.92 24.42 -2.35
CA ARG A 281 -14.12 24.62 -1.52
C ARG A 281 -15.00 25.74 -2.05
N GLY A 282 -16.31 25.55 -1.93
CA GLY A 282 -17.33 26.48 -2.41
C GLY A 282 -17.69 26.33 -3.88
N ILE A 283 -16.97 25.48 -4.64
CA ILE A 283 -17.39 25.04 -5.97
C ILE A 283 -18.56 24.07 -5.81
N ARG A 284 -19.62 24.28 -6.60
CA ARG A 284 -20.82 23.45 -6.62
C ARG A 284 -20.95 22.75 -7.96
N THR A 285 -21.54 21.57 -7.94
CA THR A 285 -21.89 20.82 -9.15
C THR A 285 -22.99 21.55 -9.90
N ASP A 286 -22.81 21.68 -11.21
CA ASP A 286 -23.69 22.40 -12.13
C ASP A 286 -23.80 21.56 -13.40
N GLU A 287 -24.90 20.82 -13.55
CA GLU A 287 -25.12 19.86 -14.64
C GLU A 287 -25.11 20.51 -16.04
N ALA A 288 -25.25 21.84 -16.12
CA ALA A 288 -25.11 22.58 -17.38
C ALA A 288 -23.65 22.79 -17.82
N LYS A 289 -22.68 22.39 -16.99
CA LYS A 289 -21.24 22.46 -17.26
C LYS A 289 -20.67 21.03 -17.33
N GLY A 290 -19.80 20.81 -18.30
CA GLY A 290 -19.15 19.51 -18.49
C GLY A 290 -18.20 19.13 -17.34
N SER A 291 -17.75 17.88 -17.32
CA SER A 291 -16.81 17.41 -16.28
C SER A 291 -15.43 17.08 -16.85
N LEU A 292 -14.38 17.39 -16.09
CA LEU A 292 -13.00 17.05 -16.45
C LEU A 292 -12.82 15.53 -16.57
N LEU A 293 -13.49 14.78 -15.71
CA LEU A 293 -13.49 13.32 -15.70
C LEU A 293 -14.21 12.71 -16.93
N ALA A 294 -14.99 13.51 -17.65
CA ALA A 294 -15.68 13.14 -18.88
C ALA A 294 -14.99 13.67 -20.17
N GLY A 295 -13.89 14.44 -20.05
CA GLY A 295 -13.22 15.05 -21.20
C GLY A 295 -13.78 16.40 -21.63
N GLU A 296 -14.51 17.11 -20.76
CA GLU A 296 -15.17 18.37 -21.06
C GLU A 296 -14.69 19.50 -20.14
N CYS A 297 -14.76 20.74 -20.61
CA CYS A 297 -14.39 21.90 -19.81
C CYS A 297 -15.51 22.30 -18.83
N PRO A 298 -15.29 22.27 -17.51
CA PRO A 298 -16.25 22.70 -16.50
C PRO A 298 -16.48 24.22 -16.44
N ASN A 299 -15.83 25.00 -17.31
CA ASN A 299 -16.05 26.44 -17.42
C ASN A 299 -16.86 26.83 -18.67
N CYS A 300 -16.60 26.19 -19.83
CA CYS A 300 -17.24 26.53 -21.11
C CYS A 300 -18.00 25.40 -21.81
N GLY A 301 -17.97 24.17 -21.28
CA GLY A 301 -18.67 23.01 -21.86
C GLY A 301 -18.06 22.43 -23.15
N ALA A 302 -16.95 22.98 -23.66
CA ALA A 302 -16.26 22.44 -24.82
C ALA A 302 -15.55 21.12 -24.50
N GLY A 303 -15.46 20.22 -25.49
CA GLY A 303 -14.53 19.08 -25.45
C GLY A 303 -13.11 19.59 -25.20
N LEU A 304 -12.39 18.94 -24.29
CA LEU A 304 -11.25 19.57 -23.65
C LEU A 304 -9.92 19.23 -24.32
N GLU A 305 -9.35 20.25 -24.95
CA GLU A 305 -7.94 20.29 -25.35
C GLU A 305 -7.20 21.30 -24.45
N LEU A 306 -5.99 20.94 -24.00
CA LEU A 306 -5.13 21.85 -23.23
C LEU A 306 -4.11 22.53 -24.14
N ASN A 307 -3.87 23.82 -23.89
CA ASN A 307 -2.70 24.51 -24.41
C ASN A 307 -1.45 24.16 -23.57
N ARG A 308 -0.27 24.59 -24.02
CA ARG A 308 1.01 24.30 -23.34
C ARG A 308 1.10 24.80 -21.89
N LEU A 309 0.22 25.72 -21.48
CA LEU A 309 0.15 26.25 -20.11
C LEU A 309 -0.83 25.46 -19.21
N GLY A 310 -1.30 24.28 -19.65
CA GLY A 310 -2.25 23.46 -18.89
C GLY A 310 -3.67 24.05 -18.82
N LYS A 311 -3.99 25.02 -19.68
CA LYS A 311 -5.29 25.72 -19.71
C LYS A 311 -6.16 25.24 -20.86
N CYS A 312 -7.48 25.31 -20.71
CA CYS A 312 -8.44 25.01 -21.77
C CYS A 312 -8.19 25.89 -23.00
N ALA A 313 -7.99 25.30 -24.17
CA ALA A 313 -7.71 26.01 -25.42
C ALA A 313 -8.83 27.00 -25.83
N GLN A 314 -10.09 26.77 -25.38
CA GLN A 314 -11.25 27.56 -25.78
C GLN A 314 -11.59 28.74 -24.85
N CYS A 315 -11.27 28.65 -23.55
CA CYS A 315 -11.62 29.70 -22.57
C CYS A 315 -10.50 30.08 -21.59
N ASP A 316 -9.28 29.59 -21.80
CA ASP A 316 -8.08 29.85 -20.99
C ASP A 316 -8.22 29.48 -19.49
N SER A 317 -9.24 28.70 -19.12
CA SER A 317 -9.44 28.25 -17.73
C SER A 317 -8.37 27.24 -17.32
N LEU A 318 -7.75 27.47 -16.16
CA LEU A 318 -6.77 26.58 -15.56
C LEU A 318 -7.45 25.37 -14.89
N VAL A 319 -7.81 24.38 -15.71
CA VAL A 319 -8.70 23.28 -15.31
C VAL A 319 -8.11 22.34 -14.24
N ARG A 320 -6.82 21.99 -14.36
CA ARG A 320 -6.11 21.08 -13.43
C ARG A 320 -5.90 21.63 -12.01
N SER A 321 -6.26 22.90 -11.77
CA SER A 321 -6.08 23.57 -10.48
C SER A 321 -7.02 23.09 -9.35
N GLY A 322 -8.03 22.26 -9.67
CA GLY A 322 -9.14 21.94 -8.78
C GLY A 322 -10.15 23.07 -8.59
N SER A 323 -9.94 24.26 -9.19
CA SER A 323 -10.83 25.42 -9.00
C SER A 323 -12.16 25.36 -9.77
N TYR A 324 -12.39 24.32 -10.58
CA TYR A 324 -13.58 24.22 -11.44
C TYR A 324 -14.33 22.89 -11.30
N ASP A 325 -13.62 21.76 -11.20
CA ASP A 325 -14.18 20.42 -11.01
C ASP A 325 -13.18 19.55 -10.23
N TRP A 326 -13.56 18.31 -9.93
CA TRP A 326 -12.75 17.29 -9.28
C TRP A 326 -11.54 16.88 -10.13
N VAL A 327 -10.35 16.90 -9.51
CA VAL A 327 -9.08 16.47 -10.09
C VAL A 327 -8.51 15.32 -9.24
N LEU A 328 -8.04 14.25 -9.86
CA LEU A 328 -7.43 13.09 -9.21
C LEU A 328 -6.03 13.45 -8.69
N SER A 329 -5.84 13.37 -7.37
CA SER A 329 -4.56 13.65 -6.71
C SER A 329 -3.84 12.39 -6.21
N GLU A 330 -4.56 11.29 -6.01
CA GLU A 330 -4.02 10.09 -5.36
C GLU A 330 -4.62 8.80 -5.93
N ILE A 331 -3.78 7.78 -6.11
CA ILE A 331 -4.21 6.40 -6.38
C ILE A 331 -3.48 5.48 -5.40
N THR A 332 -4.23 4.99 -4.41
CA THR A 332 -3.75 4.17 -3.28
C THR A 332 -4.51 2.86 -3.28
N GLN A 333 -3.92 1.71 -2.94
CA GLN A 333 -4.65 0.43 -3.02
C GLN A 333 -5.07 -0.14 -1.68
N SER A 334 -5.95 -1.14 -1.74
CA SER A 334 -6.77 -1.55 -0.61
C SER A 334 -6.01 -2.05 0.61
N ASP A 335 -4.77 -2.51 0.44
CA ASP A 335 -3.91 -2.95 1.53
C ASP A 335 -3.09 -1.81 2.16
N ALA A 336 -2.86 -0.71 1.44
CA ALA A 336 -2.18 0.51 1.90
C ALA A 336 -3.16 1.61 2.37
N TRP A 337 -4.43 1.57 1.92
CA TRP A 337 -5.44 2.57 2.23
C TRP A 337 -5.71 2.69 3.73
N ARG A 338 -5.67 3.93 4.24
CA ARG A 338 -5.90 4.27 5.65
C ARG A 338 -7.16 5.11 5.77
N SER A 339 -8.14 4.64 6.53
CA SER A 339 -9.40 5.37 6.69
C SER A 339 -9.29 6.63 7.57
N GLY A 340 -8.24 6.81 8.38
CA GLY A 340 -8.18 7.86 9.41
C GLY A 340 -6.98 8.81 9.41
N THR A 341 -5.89 8.53 8.67
CA THR A 341 -4.62 9.29 8.77
C THR A 341 -4.72 10.74 8.31
N LEU A 342 -5.67 11.03 7.40
CA LEU A 342 -6.07 12.37 6.98
C LEU A 342 -6.57 13.27 8.14
N ALA A 343 -6.77 12.75 9.35
CA ALA A 343 -7.03 13.54 10.54
C ALA A 343 -5.76 14.22 11.07
N THR A 344 -4.61 13.53 11.16
CA THR A 344 -3.39 14.07 11.76
C THR A 344 -2.77 15.14 10.87
N SER A 345 -2.56 14.84 9.58
CA SER A 345 -2.07 15.79 8.59
C SER A 345 -2.94 17.06 8.51
N ARG A 346 -4.26 16.90 8.69
CA ARG A 346 -5.21 18.04 8.76
C ARG A 346 -5.04 18.86 10.02
N THR A 347 -5.02 18.27 11.21
CA THR A 347 -4.83 19.02 12.47
C THR A 347 -3.55 19.86 12.41
N ARG A 348 -2.44 19.28 11.92
CA ARG A 348 -1.17 19.99 11.73
C ARG A 348 -1.27 21.12 10.70
N ALA A 349 -1.94 20.89 9.58
CA ALA A 349 -2.16 21.90 8.55
C ALA A 349 -3.11 23.03 9.02
N GLU A 350 -4.10 22.73 9.86
CA GLU A 350 -5.02 23.70 10.45
C GLU A 350 -4.32 24.58 11.48
N GLN A 351 -3.46 24.01 12.32
CA GLN A 351 -2.63 24.78 13.25
C GLN A 351 -1.73 25.78 12.49
N TYR A 352 -0.90 25.29 11.57
CA TYR A 352 0.02 26.17 10.81
C TYR A 352 -0.74 27.24 9.99
N ARG A 353 -1.94 26.91 9.52
CA ARG A 353 -2.82 27.87 8.83
C ARG A 353 -3.34 28.97 9.74
N ALA A 354 -3.68 28.64 10.99
CA ALA A 354 -4.15 29.61 11.97
C ALA A 354 -3.03 30.53 12.47
N GLU A 355 -1.80 30.01 12.59
CA GLU A 355 -0.67 30.70 13.21
C GLU A 355 0.21 31.48 12.21
N HIS A 356 0.45 30.96 11.00
CA HIS A 356 1.45 31.54 10.07
C HIS A 356 0.92 31.85 8.66
N ASP A 357 0.10 30.99 8.06
CA ASP A 357 -0.28 31.09 6.65
C ASP A 357 -1.73 30.66 6.37
N ALA A 358 -2.65 31.63 6.40
CA ALA A 358 -4.09 31.40 6.20
C ALA A 358 -4.46 30.71 4.88
N GLN A 359 -3.57 30.71 3.87
CA GLN A 359 -3.79 30.05 2.57
C GLN A 359 -3.11 28.67 2.49
N PHE A 360 -2.44 28.20 3.54
CA PHE A 360 -1.76 26.90 3.54
C PHE A 360 -2.73 25.73 3.30
N SER A 361 -2.32 24.74 2.50
CA SER A 361 -3.05 23.51 2.24
C SER A 361 -2.08 22.33 2.25
N ALA A 362 -2.47 21.25 2.94
CA ALA A 362 -1.74 19.99 2.91
C ALA A 362 -1.76 19.39 1.49
N GLN A 363 -2.88 19.49 0.78
CA GLN A 363 -3.05 18.97 -0.59
C GLN A 363 -2.06 19.63 -1.57
N GLN A 364 -1.85 20.95 -1.46
CA GLN A 364 -0.83 21.66 -2.25
C GLN A 364 0.59 21.23 -1.89
N LEU A 365 0.86 20.97 -0.61
CA LEU A 365 2.17 20.54 -0.13
C LEU A 365 2.49 19.09 -0.55
N GLU A 366 1.51 18.19 -0.43
CA GLU A 366 1.57 16.77 -0.81
C GLU A 366 1.74 16.63 -2.34
N ASP A 367 0.99 17.38 -3.15
CA ASP A 367 1.18 17.38 -4.60
C ASP A 367 2.56 17.93 -5.00
N ARG A 368 3.03 19.01 -4.35
CA ARG A 368 4.39 19.55 -4.54
C ARG A 368 5.47 18.54 -4.15
N ALA A 369 5.30 17.83 -3.05
CA ALA A 369 6.20 16.78 -2.60
C ALA A 369 6.18 15.56 -3.54
N SER A 370 5.04 15.23 -4.14
CA SER A 370 4.91 14.19 -5.17
C SER A 370 5.67 14.57 -6.45
N VAL A 371 5.56 15.82 -6.92
CA VAL A 371 6.38 16.33 -8.03
C VAL A 371 7.88 16.30 -7.67
N ILE A 372 8.27 16.72 -6.46
CA ILE A 372 9.66 16.67 -5.98
C ILE A 372 10.21 15.24 -5.97
N LEU A 373 9.44 14.27 -5.45
CA LEU A 373 9.83 12.86 -5.46
C LEU A 373 9.99 12.32 -6.89
N SER A 374 9.12 12.75 -7.81
CA SER A 374 9.20 12.39 -9.23
C SER A 374 10.44 12.99 -9.89
N ARG A 375 10.76 14.26 -9.62
CA ARG A 375 12.00 14.90 -10.07
C ARG A 375 13.25 14.25 -9.48
N LYS A 376 13.21 13.80 -8.21
CA LYS A 376 14.27 13.00 -7.59
C LYS A 376 14.47 11.68 -8.34
N GLY A 377 13.39 10.94 -8.61
CA GLY A 377 13.41 9.71 -9.41
C GLY A 377 13.97 9.94 -10.82
N MET A 378 13.67 11.08 -11.46
CA MET A 378 14.27 11.46 -12.74
C MET A 378 15.78 11.73 -12.64
N ALA A 379 16.24 12.39 -11.57
CA ALA A 379 17.66 12.63 -11.34
C ALA A 379 18.41 11.32 -11.07
N GLU A 380 17.81 10.40 -10.32
CA GLU A 380 18.27 9.01 -10.11
C GLU A 380 18.33 8.21 -11.42
N LEU A 381 17.28 8.28 -12.24
CA LEU A 381 17.19 7.57 -13.53
C LEU A 381 18.23 8.07 -14.56
N THR A 382 18.51 9.38 -14.58
CA THR A 382 19.45 10.01 -15.52
C THR A 382 20.87 10.15 -14.98
N GLY A 383 21.07 10.08 -13.66
CA GLY A 383 22.35 10.34 -12.98
C GLY A 383 22.78 11.81 -13.01
N GLN A 384 21.83 12.71 -13.26
CA GLN A 384 22.06 14.15 -13.39
C GLN A 384 21.13 14.88 -12.42
N ILE A 385 21.67 15.80 -11.62
CA ILE A 385 20.87 16.55 -10.63
C ILE A 385 19.84 17.50 -11.26
N GLY A 386 20.00 17.84 -12.54
CA GLY A 386 19.17 18.79 -13.29
C GLY A 386 17.70 18.84 -12.86
N PRO A 387 16.92 17.74 -12.99
CA PRO A 387 15.50 17.72 -12.68
C PRO A 387 15.10 18.27 -11.30
N LEU A 388 15.99 18.22 -10.30
CA LEU A 388 15.76 18.76 -8.97
C LEU A 388 16.16 20.24 -8.79
N ARG A 389 16.99 20.82 -9.67
CA ARG A 389 17.59 22.16 -9.47
C ARG A 389 16.59 23.27 -9.19
N LYS A 390 15.38 23.19 -9.74
CA LYS A 390 14.28 24.18 -9.53
C LYS A 390 13.44 23.95 -8.29
N MET A 391 13.63 22.80 -7.64
CA MET A 391 12.74 22.28 -6.61
C MET A 391 13.45 21.80 -5.35
N ALA A 392 14.79 21.85 -5.30
CA ALA A 392 15.63 21.52 -4.15
C ALA A 392 16.71 22.58 -3.95
N THR A 393 17.10 22.86 -2.72
CA THR A 393 18.10 23.89 -2.40
C THR A 393 19.46 23.57 -3.04
N ASP A 394 20.28 24.59 -3.31
CA ASP A 394 21.59 24.40 -3.94
C ASP A 394 22.50 23.45 -3.14
N ALA A 395 22.43 23.51 -1.81
CA ALA A 395 23.15 22.62 -0.91
C ALA A 395 22.69 21.16 -1.12
N PHE A 396 21.37 20.90 -1.07
CA PHE A 396 20.84 19.57 -1.37
C PHE A 396 21.26 19.08 -2.75
N CYS A 397 21.21 19.94 -3.78
CA CYS A 397 21.62 19.56 -5.13
C CYS A 397 23.12 19.21 -5.22
N GLN A 398 23.99 19.94 -4.55
CA GLN A 398 25.44 19.67 -4.54
C GLN A 398 25.75 18.34 -3.86
N ASP A 399 25.22 18.12 -2.65
CA ASP A 399 25.42 16.87 -1.90
C ASP A 399 24.79 15.67 -2.62
N TYR A 400 23.57 15.83 -3.14
CA TYR A 400 22.84 14.73 -3.76
C TYR A 400 23.44 14.33 -5.12
N GLN A 401 23.99 15.26 -5.91
CA GLN A 401 24.72 14.95 -7.14
C GLN A 401 25.92 14.03 -6.91
N ALA A 402 26.59 14.12 -5.76
CA ALA A 402 27.69 13.22 -5.38
C ALA A 402 27.21 11.82 -4.95
N SER A 403 25.93 11.66 -4.61
CA SER A 403 25.30 10.38 -4.25
C SER A 403 24.63 9.65 -5.41
N LEU A 404 24.50 10.30 -6.57
CA LEU A 404 23.95 9.65 -7.78
C LEU A 404 24.96 8.61 -8.31
N THR A 405 24.52 7.37 -8.43
CA THR A 405 25.31 6.25 -8.98
C THR A 405 24.56 5.50 -10.06
N ASP A 406 25.20 4.53 -10.71
CA ASP A 406 24.51 3.60 -11.61
C ASP A 406 23.51 2.67 -10.88
N GLN A 407 23.55 2.58 -9.54
CA GLN A 407 22.51 1.96 -8.74
C GLN A 407 21.51 3.02 -8.27
N PHE A 408 20.25 2.84 -8.65
CA PHE A 408 19.20 3.80 -8.37
C PHE A 408 17.86 3.11 -8.04
N LEU A 409 16.90 3.88 -7.55
CA LEU A 409 15.55 3.40 -7.25
C LEU A 409 14.59 3.81 -8.36
N GLY A 410 13.80 2.86 -8.86
CA GLY A 410 12.78 3.09 -9.88
C GLY A 410 11.55 2.22 -9.65
N ASP A 411 10.54 2.32 -10.53
CA ASP A 411 9.28 1.59 -10.43
C ASP A 411 8.63 1.83 -9.05
N TYR A 412 8.61 3.10 -8.59
CA TYR A 412 8.20 3.42 -7.22
C TYR A 412 6.69 3.58 -7.04
N SER A 413 6.21 3.25 -5.84
CA SER A 413 4.82 3.38 -5.43
C SER A 413 4.73 4.03 -4.05
N ILE A 414 4.07 5.18 -3.97
CA ILE A 414 3.73 5.86 -2.72
C ILE A 414 2.59 5.06 -2.04
N GLY A 415 2.73 4.78 -0.74
CA GLY A 415 1.71 4.16 0.10
C GLY A 415 1.03 5.15 1.04
N SER A 416 1.78 6.11 1.60
CA SER A 416 1.23 7.36 2.16
C SER A 416 2.29 8.47 2.19
N MET A 417 1.84 9.72 2.20
CA MET A 417 2.65 10.92 2.32
C MET A 417 1.94 11.87 3.29
N ASP A 418 2.40 11.93 4.54
CA ASP A 418 1.66 12.49 5.67
C ASP A 418 2.39 13.69 6.30
N LEU A 419 1.69 14.80 6.55
CA LEU A 419 2.27 15.98 7.20
C LEU A 419 2.44 15.73 8.71
N VAL A 420 3.69 15.53 9.14
CA VAL A 420 4.08 15.38 10.54
C VAL A 420 3.92 16.70 11.30
N GLY A 421 4.26 17.81 10.64
CA GLY A 421 4.13 19.18 11.15
C GLY A 421 5.02 20.16 10.39
N VAL A 422 5.04 21.42 10.84
CA VAL A 422 5.91 22.47 10.28
C VAL A 422 6.71 23.09 11.41
N VAL A 423 8.04 23.17 11.27
CA VAL A 423 8.92 23.94 12.15
C VAL A 423 8.91 25.38 11.64
N ALA A 424 8.49 26.35 12.48
CA ALA A 424 8.52 27.76 12.15
C ALA A 424 9.76 28.43 12.78
N GLU A 425 10.68 28.93 11.95
CA GLU A 425 11.85 29.71 12.37
C GLU A 425 11.83 31.08 11.67
N GLU A 426 12.60 32.05 12.17
CA GLU A 426 12.51 33.47 11.77
C GLU A 426 12.74 33.71 10.26
N GLU A 427 13.70 33.00 9.65
CA GLU A 427 13.98 33.12 8.21
C GLU A 427 13.21 32.11 7.34
N PHE A 428 12.96 30.90 7.87
CA PHE A 428 12.45 29.76 7.12
C PHE A 428 11.45 28.95 7.93
N HIS A 429 10.41 28.48 7.25
CA HIS A 429 9.51 27.45 7.73
C HIS A 429 9.88 26.13 7.04
N TYR A 430 9.86 25.01 7.79
CA TYR A 430 10.23 23.68 7.31
C TYR A 430 9.09 22.69 7.52
N ALA A 431 8.45 22.22 6.45
CA ALA A 431 7.40 21.22 6.51
C ALA A 431 8.00 19.81 6.47
N LEU A 432 7.61 18.97 7.44
CA LEU A 432 8.10 17.61 7.60
C LEU A 432 7.03 16.62 7.11
N LEU A 433 7.34 15.88 6.05
CA LEU A 433 6.47 14.88 5.43
C LEU A 433 7.02 13.48 5.69
N GLU A 434 6.23 12.63 6.34
CA GLU A 434 6.48 11.21 6.48
C GLU A 434 6.06 10.51 5.19
N LEU A 435 7.00 9.85 4.51
CA LEU A 435 6.76 9.14 3.27
C LEU A 435 6.94 7.64 3.50
N LYS A 436 5.86 6.87 3.31
CA LYS A 436 5.89 5.40 3.27
C LYS A 436 5.71 4.98 1.83
N TRP A 437 6.74 4.35 1.27
CA TRP A 437 6.78 4.03 -0.15
C TRP A 437 7.51 2.71 -0.40
N ALA A 438 7.38 2.19 -1.62
CA ALA A 438 8.13 1.04 -2.09
C ALA A 438 8.76 1.37 -3.45
N ALA A 439 9.92 0.79 -3.74
CA ALA A 439 10.61 0.94 -5.02
C ALA A 439 11.46 -0.31 -5.28
N ARG A 440 11.94 -0.46 -6.51
CA ARG A 440 12.88 -1.52 -6.88
C ARG A 440 14.25 -0.90 -7.10
N GLN A 441 15.29 -1.66 -6.79
CA GLN A 441 16.64 -1.27 -7.17
C GLN A 441 16.87 -1.59 -8.65
N PHE A 442 17.41 -0.62 -9.38
CA PHE A 442 17.81 -0.72 -10.77
C PHE A 442 19.33 -0.57 -10.86
N GLN A 443 19.92 -1.16 -11.91
CA GLN A 443 21.33 -0.99 -12.27
C GLN A 443 21.39 -0.45 -13.70
N ARG A 444 21.92 0.76 -13.87
CA ARG A 444 22.25 1.31 -15.19
C ARG A 444 23.41 0.52 -15.79
N VAL A 445 23.38 0.33 -17.10
CA VAL A 445 24.42 -0.38 -17.86
C VAL A 445 24.93 0.47 -19.03
N ALA A 446 26.08 0.09 -19.58
CA ALA A 446 26.70 0.81 -20.69
C ALA A 446 25.76 0.83 -21.91
N GLY A 447 25.61 2.01 -22.53
CA GLY A 447 24.66 2.26 -23.62
C GLY A 447 23.43 3.08 -23.22
N GLY A 448 23.17 3.24 -21.92
CA GLY A 448 22.02 4.00 -21.40
C GLY A 448 20.81 3.14 -21.02
N ASP A 449 20.84 1.85 -21.33
CA ASP A 449 19.87 0.88 -20.85
C ASP A 449 19.96 0.69 -19.32
N ALA A 450 18.93 0.09 -18.74
CA ALA A 450 18.92 -0.33 -17.34
C ALA A 450 18.56 -1.81 -17.20
N GLN A 451 18.90 -2.39 -16.04
CA GLN A 451 18.47 -3.71 -15.60
C GLN A 451 17.69 -3.59 -14.30
N GLU A 452 16.47 -4.13 -14.27
CA GLU A 452 15.65 -4.13 -13.06
C GLU A 452 16.05 -5.25 -12.08
N GLY A 453 16.24 -4.88 -10.81
CA GLY A 453 16.37 -5.82 -9.71
C GLY A 453 15.06 -6.57 -9.42
N ARG A 454 15.16 -7.78 -8.86
CA ARG A 454 14.02 -8.70 -8.76
C ARG A 454 12.98 -8.36 -7.69
N ALA A 455 13.36 -7.65 -6.62
CA ALA A 455 12.49 -7.40 -5.46
C ALA A 455 12.19 -5.90 -5.30
N TYR A 456 10.94 -5.60 -4.89
CA TYR A 456 10.63 -4.32 -4.27
C TYR A 456 11.16 -4.30 -2.84
N ARG A 457 11.67 -3.15 -2.41
CA ARG A 457 11.92 -2.83 -1.02
C ARG A 457 10.98 -1.72 -0.58
N ARG A 458 10.66 -1.70 0.70
CA ARG A 458 9.93 -0.60 1.32
C ARG A 458 10.92 0.39 1.91
N TYR A 459 10.48 1.63 1.97
CA TYR A 459 11.26 2.76 2.43
C TYR A 459 10.37 3.62 3.31
N HIS A 460 10.89 3.97 4.48
CA HIS A 460 10.29 4.94 5.39
C HIS A 460 11.18 6.16 5.41
N SER A 461 10.74 7.24 4.78
CA SER A 461 11.55 8.45 4.59
C SER A 461 10.91 9.66 5.26
N LEU A 462 11.75 10.61 5.66
CA LEU A 462 11.35 11.96 6.02
C LEU A 462 11.78 12.90 4.90
N MET A 463 10.81 13.50 4.21
CA MET A 463 11.05 14.61 3.29
C MET A 463 10.86 15.91 4.05
N VAL A 464 11.83 16.82 3.97
CA VAL A 464 11.78 18.15 4.59
C VAL A 464 11.77 19.19 3.49
N LEU A 465 10.70 19.99 3.44
CA LEU A 465 10.57 21.09 2.49
C LEU A 465 10.75 22.42 3.22
N ALA A 466 11.63 23.28 2.72
CA ALA A 466 11.83 24.65 3.21
C ALA A 466 11.05 25.68 2.39
N ARG A 467 10.67 26.79 3.03
CA ARG A 467 10.11 28.00 2.40
C ARG A 467 10.45 29.20 3.29
N ARG A 468 10.73 30.38 2.71
CA ARG A 468 10.97 31.60 3.51
C ARG A 468 9.75 31.93 4.40
N ALA A 469 10.00 32.35 5.64
CA ALA A 469 8.96 32.59 6.65
C ALA A 469 7.95 33.69 6.27
N ASN A 470 8.36 34.66 5.44
CA ASN A 470 7.51 35.74 4.93
C ASN A 470 6.65 35.34 3.70
N VAL A 471 6.92 34.20 3.06
CA VAL A 471 6.15 33.72 1.90
C VAL A 471 4.84 33.10 2.37
N ARG A 472 3.79 33.27 1.56
CA ARG A 472 2.45 32.71 1.80
C ARG A 472 2.04 31.80 0.65
N SER A 473 1.20 30.81 0.93
CA SER A 473 0.63 29.95 -0.11
C SER A 473 -0.24 30.78 -1.06
N LYS A 474 -0.30 30.38 -2.33
CA LYS A 474 -1.13 31.00 -3.36
C LYS A 474 -2.43 30.19 -3.51
N ALA A 475 -3.55 30.71 -3.01
CA ALA A 475 -4.84 30.01 -3.07
C ALA A 475 -5.48 29.96 -4.47
N ASP A 476 -5.01 30.79 -5.40
CA ASP A 476 -5.42 30.86 -6.80
C ASP A 476 -4.59 29.93 -7.72
N ALA A 477 -3.31 29.69 -7.37
CA ALA A 477 -2.44 28.76 -8.08
C ALA A 477 -2.90 27.28 -8.01
N GLY A 478 -3.84 26.93 -7.12
CA GLY A 478 -4.41 25.58 -7.04
C GLY A 478 -3.33 24.52 -6.84
N LEU A 479 -3.33 23.48 -7.68
CA LEU A 479 -2.41 22.34 -7.62
C LEU A 479 -1.37 22.37 -8.76
N LEU A 480 -0.89 23.56 -9.12
CA LEU A 480 0.19 23.74 -10.10
C LEU A 480 1.58 23.53 -9.48
N SER A 481 1.93 22.28 -9.22
CA SER A 481 3.20 21.92 -8.57
C SER A 481 4.39 21.78 -9.51
N ALA A 482 4.16 21.57 -10.82
CA ALA A 482 5.17 21.45 -11.88
C ALA A 482 5.31 22.73 -12.74
N HIS A 483 4.77 23.84 -12.25
CA HIS A 483 4.86 25.16 -12.89
C HIS A 483 5.78 26.09 -12.06
N CYS A 484 6.32 27.13 -12.69
CA CYS A 484 7.12 28.14 -12.02
C CYS A 484 6.28 28.85 -10.94
N PRO A 485 6.66 28.76 -9.65
CA PRO A 485 5.87 29.32 -8.56
C PRO A 485 5.84 30.86 -8.56
N SER A 486 6.70 31.54 -9.33
CA SER A 486 6.65 32.99 -9.51
C SER A 486 5.60 33.39 -10.56
N CYS A 487 5.79 32.99 -11.83
CA CYS A 487 5.00 33.47 -12.97
C CYS A 487 3.90 32.51 -13.49
N GLY A 488 3.89 31.24 -13.05
CA GLY A 488 2.93 30.23 -13.51
C GLY A 488 3.23 29.59 -14.87
N ALA A 489 4.38 29.86 -15.49
CA ALA A 489 4.81 29.15 -16.71
C ALA A 489 5.10 27.66 -16.42
N PRO A 490 4.82 26.73 -17.35
CA PRO A 490 5.20 25.32 -17.21
C PRO A 490 6.72 25.15 -17.17
N GLU A 491 7.22 24.17 -16.43
CA GLU A 491 8.66 23.88 -16.38
C GLU A 491 9.09 22.97 -17.54
N GLU A 492 9.60 23.58 -18.62
CA GLU A 492 10.13 22.87 -19.80
C GLU A 492 11.64 22.58 -19.69
N GLU A 493 12.46 23.56 -19.26
CA GLU A 493 13.90 23.36 -19.07
C GLU A 493 14.20 22.81 -17.66
N LEU A 494 14.62 21.55 -17.59
CA LEU A 494 14.98 20.87 -16.34
C LEU A 494 16.48 20.96 -15.99
N SER A 495 17.30 21.69 -16.74
CA SER A 495 18.76 21.83 -16.47
C SER A 495 19.13 23.05 -15.62
N ALA A 496 18.29 24.10 -15.65
CA ALA A 496 18.52 25.36 -14.95
C ALA A 496 17.91 25.37 -13.53
N ASP A 497 18.38 26.28 -12.69
CA ASP A 497 17.79 26.71 -11.41
C ASP A 497 16.77 27.87 -11.60
N ALA A 498 16.95 28.67 -12.65
CA ALA A 498 16.06 29.75 -13.05
C ALA A 498 14.93 29.32 -13.99
N CYS A 499 13.76 29.95 -13.87
CA CYS A 499 12.65 29.77 -14.80
C CYS A 499 12.99 30.36 -16.18
N GLY A 500 12.86 29.57 -17.26
CA GLY A 500 13.15 30.04 -18.63
C GLY A 500 12.20 31.10 -19.19
N PHE A 501 11.13 31.46 -18.46
CA PHE A 501 10.19 32.52 -18.84
C PHE A 501 10.43 33.84 -18.09
N CYS A 502 10.50 33.81 -16.76
CA CYS A 502 10.67 35.01 -15.93
C CYS A 502 12.07 35.20 -15.34
N ASN A 503 13.01 34.28 -15.60
CA ASN A 503 14.39 34.26 -15.09
C ASN A 503 14.54 34.21 -13.55
N GLU A 504 13.45 33.98 -12.82
CA GLU A 504 13.49 33.85 -11.36
C GLU A 504 14.09 32.52 -10.92
N VAL A 505 14.99 32.57 -9.94
CA VAL A 505 15.61 31.39 -9.32
C VAL A 505 14.64 30.75 -8.33
N THR A 506 14.05 29.61 -8.71
CA THR A 506 12.87 29.06 -8.02
C THR A 506 13.19 28.22 -6.79
N ASN A 507 14.47 27.86 -6.59
CA ASN A 507 14.92 26.88 -5.60
C ASN A 507 15.30 27.47 -4.23
N THR A 508 15.12 28.77 -4.06
CA THR A 508 15.52 29.57 -2.89
C THR A 508 14.51 29.57 -1.73
N GLY A 509 13.34 28.96 -1.92
CA GLY A 509 12.21 29.06 -0.99
C GLY A 509 11.47 30.41 -1.02
N ASN A 510 11.87 31.35 -1.89
CA ASN A 510 11.25 32.68 -2.02
C ASN A 510 9.86 32.67 -2.68
N TYR A 511 9.51 31.59 -3.40
CA TYR A 511 8.27 31.51 -4.20
C TYR A 511 7.35 30.34 -3.80
N GLY A 512 7.86 29.36 -3.05
CA GLY A 512 7.13 28.17 -2.68
C GLY A 512 8.01 27.19 -1.90
N TRP A 513 7.49 25.98 -1.68
CA TRP A 513 8.20 24.92 -0.98
C TRP A 513 9.24 24.23 -1.88
N VAL A 514 10.45 24.07 -1.36
CA VAL A 514 11.61 23.44 -2.02
C VAL A 514 12.21 22.38 -1.10
N LEU A 515 12.77 21.32 -1.66
CA LEU A 515 13.40 20.24 -0.92
C LEU A 515 14.69 20.70 -0.24
N GLU A 516 14.74 20.51 1.08
CA GLU A 516 15.90 20.81 1.91
C GLU A 516 16.61 19.53 2.37
N ALA A 517 15.85 18.49 2.73
CA ALA A 517 16.41 17.19 3.08
C ALA A 517 15.49 16.04 2.66
N PHE A 518 16.09 14.91 2.29
CA PHE A 518 15.40 13.65 2.05
C PHE A 518 16.20 12.53 2.71
N THR A 519 15.72 12.03 3.85
CA THR A 519 16.47 11.13 4.72
C THR A 519 15.62 9.93 5.15
N GLU A 520 16.23 8.87 5.65
CA GLU A 520 15.48 7.76 6.24
C GLU A 520 14.81 8.24 7.54
N TYR A 521 13.55 7.85 7.76
CA TYR A 521 12.78 8.32 8.91
C TYR A 521 13.42 7.87 10.23
N GLY A 522 13.95 6.64 10.33
CA GLY A 522 14.62 6.13 11.53
C GLY A 522 15.96 6.79 11.84
N SER A 523 16.59 7.46 10.86
CA SER A 523 17.95 7.97 10.96
C SER A 523 18.16 9.03 12.06
N ALA A 524 19.43 9.21 12.44
CA ALA A 524 19.84 10.29 13.33
C ALA A 524 19.47 11.69 12.80
N GLU A 525 19.42 11.87 11.48
CA GLU A 525 18.98 13.12 10.85
C GLU A 525 17.45 13.31 10.93
N GLY A 526 16.67 12.29 10.59
CA GLY A 526 15.22 12.30 10.78
C GLY A 526 14.84 12.55 12.25
N GLY A 527 15.62 11.99 13.17
CA GLY A 527 15.53 12.28 14.60
C GLY A 527 15.79 13.75 14.97
N ARG A 528 16.82 14.40 14.40
CA ARG A 528 17.08 15.84 14.61
C ARG A 528 15.90 16.69 14.15
N TRP A 529 15.37 16.43 12.95
CA TRP A 529 14.22 17.17 12.41
C TRP A 529 12.96 17.00 13.26
N ARG A 530 12.61 15.78 13.66
CA ARG A 530 11.49 15.54 14.58
C ARG A 530 11.69 16.16 15.96
N THR A 531 12.93 16.31 16.42
CA THR A 531 13.24 16.99 17.69
C THR A 531 13.03 18.50 17.58
N ARG A 532 13.41 19.13 16.45
CA ARG A 532 13.11 20.55 16.18
C ARG A 532 11.60 20.83 16.24
N LEU A 533 10.78 19.97 15.66
CA LEU A 533 9.31 20.11 15.70
C LEU A 533 8.71 20.05 17.13
N LYS A 534 9.40 19.40 18.08
CA LYS A 534 8.97 19.31 19.49
C LYS A 534 9.56 20.39 20.38
N ALA A 535 10.52 21.17 19.90
CA ALA A 535 11.12 22.25 20.68
C ALA A 535 10.07 23.36 20.87
N PRO A 536 9.84 23.84 22.11
CA PRO A 536 8.95 24.98 22.31
C PRO A 536 9.57 26.22 21.65
N GLU A 537 8.77 26.94 20.86
CA GLU A 537 9.14 28.26 20.36
C GLU A 537 9.62 29.14 21.52
N GLN A 538 10.68 29.92 21.30
CA GLN A 538 11.22 30.86 22.28
C GLN A 538 10.26 32.06 22.45
N GLY A 539 9.13 31.86 23.14
CA GLY A 539 8.13 32.91 23.34
C GLY A 539 6.92 32.55 24.20
N GLN A 540 6.03 31.66 23.73
CA GLN A 540 4.63 31.63 24.22
C GLN A 540 3.99 30.24 24.47
N GLY A 541 4.74 29.14 24.35
CA GLY A 541 4.16 27.81 24.08
C GLY A 541 3.56 26.95 25.22
N THR A 542 3.52 27.32 26.51
CA THR A 542 3.22 26.33 27.59
C THR A 542 1.77 25.81 27.63
N LYS A 543 0.77 26.60 27.21
CA LYS A 543 -0.61 26.08 27.05
C LYS A 543 -0.78 25.30 25.76
N LEU A 544 -0.14 25.76 24.67
CA LEU A 544 -0.21 25.12 23.35
C LEU A 544 0.46 23.74 23.39
N HIS A 545 1.65 23.61 23.96
CA HIS A 545 2.37 22.34 24.10
C HIS A 545 1.58 21.29 24.89
N ASN A 546 0.86 21.69 25.95
CA ASN A 546 0.00 20.79 26.71
C ASN A 546 -1.26 20.39 25.94
N ALA A 547 -1.84 21.30 25.14
CA ALA A 547 -2.92 20.96 24.22
C ALA A 547 -2.45 20.06 23.08
N LEU A 548 -1.22 20.26 22.59
CA LEU A 548 -0.56 19.43 21.58
C LEU A 548 -0.33 18.01 22.11
N ALA A 549 0.26 17.87 23.30
CA ALA A 549 0.47 16.57 23.94
C ALA A 549 -0.85 15.85 24.27
N ALA A 550 -1.90 16.59 24.67
CA ALA A 550 -3.22 16.03 24.90
C ALA A 550 -3.93 15.61 23.60
N ALA A 551 -3.77 16.38 22.51
CA ALA A 551 -4.27 16.03 21.18
C ALA A 551 -3.49 14.84 20.60
N GLU A 552 -2.16 14.82 20.72
CA GLU A 552 -1.30 13.70 20.31
C GLU A 552 -1.65 12.42 21.08
N ALA A 553 -1.90 12.48 22.39
CA ALA A 553 -2.36 11.34 23.18
C ALA A 553 -3.78 10.87 22.78
N ALA A 554 -4.71 11.81 22.54
CA ALA A 554 -6.06 11.47 22.06
C ALA A 554 -6.06 10.91 20.62
N GLN A 555 -5.13 11.36 19.78
CA GLN A 555 -5.02 10.98 18.37
C GLN A 555 -4.14 9.75 18.15
N ALA A 556 -3.22 9.43 19.08
CA ALA A 556 -2.56 8.12 19.19
C ALA A 556 -3.57 6.97 19.38
N ALA A 557 -4.77 7.27 19.89
CA ALA A 557 -5.87 6.32 19.96
C ALA A 557 -6.58 6.08 18.60
N GLU A 558 -6.37 6.94 17.58
CA GLU A 558 -7.06 6.92 16.28
C GLU A 558 -6.11 6.78 15.05
N VAL A 559 -4.82 6.46 15.26
CA VAL A 559 -3.85 6.26 14.15
C VAL A 559 -4.32 5.12 13.24
N ALA A 560 -4.87 5.43 12.06
CA ALA A 560 -5.30 4.41 11.11
C ALA A 560 -4.11 3.71 10.45
N VAL A 561 -3.96 2.44 10.78
CA VAL A 561 -3.00 1.48 10.27
C VAL A 561 -3.60 0.79 9.06
N SER A 562 -2.79 0.62 8.02
CA SER A 562 -3.22 -0.08 6.82
C SER A 562 -3.29 -1.60 7.07
N PRO A 563 -4.18 -2.37 6.40
CA PRO A 563 -4.22 -3.82 6.56
C PRO A 563 -2.87 -4.50 6.34
N ALA A 564 -2.05 -3.98 5.41
CA ALA A 564 -0.69 -4.44 5.16
C ALA A 564 0.24 -4.27 6.39
N GLU A 565 0.20 -3.13 7.07
CA GLU A 565 1.01 -2.91 8.28
C GLU A 565 0.55 -3.76 9.47
N CYS A 566 -0.77 -3.92 9.66
CA CYS A 566 -1.30 -4.82 10.68
C CYS A 566 -0.80 -6.26 10.46
N LEU A 567 -0.85 -6.76 9.22
CA LEU A 567 -0.39 -8.09 8.86
C LEU A 567 1.14 -8.23 8.96
N MET A 568 1.91 -7.26 8.48
CA MET A 568 3.36 -7.25 8.65
C MET A 568 3.75 -7.34 10.13
N TRP A 569 3.15 -6.52 10.99
CA TRP A 569 3.44 -6.52 12.41
C TRP A 569 2.97 -7.83 13.08
N THR A 570 1.84 -8.39 12.64
CA THR A 570 1.37 -9.73 13.07
C THR A 570 2.44 -10.78 12.80
N ILE A 571 2.96 -10.84 11.57
CA ILE A 571 4.02 -11.77 11.18
C ILE A 571 5.28 -11.53 12.01
N GLY A 572 5.65 -10.26 12.21
CA GLY A 572 6.79 -9.84 12.99
C GLY A 572 6.76 -10.25 14.47
N VAL A 573 5.58 -10.28 15.07
CA VAL A 573 5.37 -10.68 16.47
C VAL A 573 5.24 -12.19 16.63
N LEU A 574 4.59 -12.88 15.70
CA LEU A 574 4.48 -14.34 15.75
C LEU A 574 5.84 -15.01 15.48
N ALA A 575 6.65 -14.42 14.60
CA ALA A 575 8.01 -14.89 14.32
C ALA A 575 9.09 -14.41 15.30
N GLU A 576 8.72 -13.81 16.44
CA GLU A 576 9.68 -13.27 17.43
C GLU A 576 10.60 -14.36 18.03
N ASP A 577 10.13 -15.62 18.10
CA ASP A 577 10.91 -16.77 18.56
C ASP A 577 11.76 -17.44 17.46
N GLY A 578 11.71 -16.90 16.23
CA GLY A 578 12.40 -17.44 15.05
C GLY A 578 11.67 -18.61 14.38
N GLN A 579 10.42 -18.91 14.74
CA GLN A 579 9.57 -19.93 14.12
C GLN A 579 8.22 -19.35 13.69
N LEU A 580 7.47 -20.10 12.87
CA LEU A 580 6.09 -19.76 12.48
C LEU A 580 5.36 -21.08 12.26
N GLU A 581 4.42 -21.42 13.13
CA GLU A 581 3.67 -22.67 13.09
C GLU A 581 2.73 -22.73 11.87
N ASP A 582 2.38 -23.94 11.41
CA ASP A 582 1.44 -24.14 10.28
C ASP A 582 0.10 -23.42 10.50
N MET A 583 -0.42 -23.44 11.74
CA MET A 583 -1.67 -22.75 12.10
C MET A 583 -1.56 -21.22 12.01
N GLU A 584 -0.41 -20.67 12.36
CA GLU A 584 -0.15 -19.23 12.28
C GLU A 584 -0.04 -18.81 10.82
N ARG A 585 0.75 -19.54 10.01
CA ARG A 585 0.85 -19.34 8.56
C ARG A 585 -0.51 -19.40 7.88
N GLN A 586 -1.34 -20.38 8.22
CA GLN A 586 -2.70 -20.49 7.70
C GLN A 586 -3.56 -19.27 8.10
N SER A 587 -3.51 -18.85 9.37
CA SER A 587 -4.29 -17.72 9.89
C SER A 587 -3.86 -16.38 9.26
N ILE A 588 -2.55 -16.15 9.13
CA ILE A 588 -1.96 -15.00 8.43
C ILE A 588 -2.42 -14.98 6.96
N THR A 589 -2.36 -16.13 6.27
CA THR A 589 -2.73 -16.24 4.85
C THR A 589 -4.23 -16.01 4.61
N GLN A 590 -5.10 -16.54 5.48
CA GLN A 590 -6.53 -16.29 5.43
C GLN A 590 -6.86 -14.81 5.68
N LEU A 591 -6.23 -14.20 6.68
CA LEU A 591 -6.42 -12.79 7.00
C LEU A 591 -5.92 -11.88 5.86
N ALA A 592 -4.78 -12.19 5.28
CA ALA A 592 -4.26 -11.53 4.08
C ALA A 592 -5.24 -11.62 2.91
N ALA A 593 -5.77 -12.81 2.61
CA ALA A 593 -6.77 -12.98 1.56
C ALA A 593 -8.05 -12.16 1.81
N LYS A 594 -8.51 -12.07 3.08
CA LYS A 594 -9.67 -11.25 3.50
C LYS A 594 -9.48 -9.76 3.19
N HIS A 595 -8.25 -9.25 3.34
CA HIS A 595 -7.85 -7.86 3.00
C HIS A 595 -7.30 -7.67 1.59
N ARG A 596 -7.23 -8.75 0.81
CA ARG A 596 -6.60 -8.78 -0.52
C ARG A 596 -5.12 -8.37 -0.50
N VAL A 597 -4.43 -8.63 0.61
CA VAL A 597 -2.98 -8.56 0.66
C VAL A 597 -2.42 -9.78 -0.12
N PRO A 598 -1.51 -9.57 -1.09
CA PRO A 598 -0.85 -10.62 -1.84
C PRO A 598 -0.26 -11.77 -1.02
N ALA A 599 -0.58 -13.01 -1.39
CA ALA A 599 0.05 -14.21 -0.82
C ALA A 599 1.59 -14.18 -0.99
N ALA A 600 2.09 -13.85 -2.20
CA ALA A 600 3.53 -13.75 -2.46
C ALA A 600 4.23 -12.69 -1.59
N ARG A 601 3.54 -11.63 -1.17
CA ARG A 601 4.09 -10.65 -0.21
C ARG A 601 4.10 -11.18 1.20
N VAL A 602 3.04 -11.86 1.61
CA VAL A 602 2.95 -12.49 2.93
C VAL A 602 4.05 -13.54 3.10
N GLU A 603 4.31 -14.36 2.09
CA GLU A 603 5.46 -15.27 2.06
C GLU A 603 6.80 -14.53 2.17
N ALA A 604 6.97 -13.42 1.43
CA ALA A 604 8.17 -12.59 1.53
C ALA A 604 8.35 -12.01 2.94
N TRP A 605 7.30 -11.47 3.57
CA TRP A 605 7.35 -10.98 4.94
C TRP A 605 7.63 -12.09 5.96
N MET A 606 7.05 -13.27 5.81
CA MET A 606 7.35 -14.41 6.69
C MET A 606 8.82 -14.83 6.56
N ALA A 607 9.37 -14.85 5.33
CA ALA A 607 10.79 -15.13 5.11
C ALA A 607 11.71 -14.02 5.66
N GLU A 608 11.40 -12.74 5.40
CA GLU A 608 12.12 -11.57 5.94
C GLU A 608 12.14 -11.58 7.48
N SER A 609 11.02 -11.98 8.11
CA SER A 609 10.86 -12.01 9.57
C SER A 609 11.67 -13.13 10.20
N LEU A 610 11.60 -14.34 9.64
CA LEU A 610 12.41 -15.49 10.08
C LEU A 610 13.92 -15.26 9.87
N ALA A 611 14.29 -14.41 8.90
CA ALA A 611 15.66 -13.97 8.70
C ALA A 611 16.10 -12.81 9.63
N GLY A 612 15.21 -12.26 10.46
CA GLY A 612 15.49 -11.10 11.32
C GLY A 612 15.67 -9.78 10.54
N THR A 613 15.20 -9.71 9.30
CA THR A 613 15.38 -8.59 8.37
C THR A 613 14.10 -7.78 8.09
N LEU A 614 12.95 -8.23 8.59
CA LEU A 614 11.67 -7.53 8.42
C LEU A 614 11.65 -6.24 9.26
N GLU A 615 11.72 -5.09 8.59
CA GLU A 615 11.45 -3.79 9.22
C GLU A 615 9.98 -3.68 9.62
N GLN A 616 9.69 -3.85 10.91
CA GLN A 616 8.34 -3.75 11.46
C GLN A 616 7.95 -2.29 11.76
N PRO A 617 6.64 -1.94 11.78
CA PRO A 617 6.19 -0.65 12.27
C PRO A 617 6.58 -0.46 13.73
N SER A 618 7.30 0.62 14.05
CA SER A 618 7.70 0.90 15.43
C SER A 618 6.49 1.33 16.27
N LEU A 619 6.11 0.50 17.24
CA LEU A 619 5.09 0.83 18.26
C LEU A 619 5.76 1.47 19.48
N SER A 620 6.21 2.72 19.34
CA SER A 620 7.01 3.39 20.37
C SER A 620 6.23 3.81 21.63
N ASP A 621 4.92 3.57 21.71
CA ASP A 621 4.10 4.02 22.84
C ASP A 621 3.05 2.99 23.31
N ARG A 622 2.87 2.92 24.63
CA ARG A 622 2.05 1.89 25.30
C ARG A 622 0.55 2.14 25.18
N GLU A 623 0.16 3.36 24.84
CA GLU A 623 -1.23 3.73 24.52
C GLU A 623 -1.60 3.29 23.08
N VAL A 624 -0.65 3.32 22.14
CA VAL A 624 -0.83 2.85 20.74
C VAL A 624 -1.22 1.37 20.71
N THR A 625 -0.72 0.55 21.65
CA THR A 625 -1.03 -0.88 21.77
C THR A 625 -2.54 -1.18 21.82
N LYS A 626 -3.36 -0.33 22.45
CA LYS A 626 -4.82 -0.53 22.51
C LYS A 626 -5.52 -0.12 21.21
N SER A 627 -5.04 0.95 20.55
CA SER A 627 -5.55 1.33 19.22
C SER A 627 -5.21 0.28 18.18
N TRP A 628 -3.98 -0.26 18.24
CA TRP A 628 -3.53 -1.37 17.42
C TRP A 628 -4.45 -2.58 17.57
N LEU A 629 -4.80 -3.00 18.79
CA LEU A 629 -5.71 -4.14 18.98
C LEU A 629 -7.13 -3.88 18.45
N ASN A 630 -7.68 -2.66 18.60
CA ASN A 630 -8.97 -2.31 17.97
C ASN A 630 -8.89 -2.54 16.44
N GLN A 631 -7.81 -2.09 15.81
CA GLN A 631 -7.62 -2.16 14.37
C GLN A 631 -7.32 -3.56 13.88
N MET A 632 -6.55 -4.35 14.64
CA MET A 632 -6.38 -5.78 14.39
C MET A 632 -7.70 -6.55 14.47
N VAL A 633 -8.61 -6.14 15.37
CA VAL A 633 -9.97 -6.69 15.44
C VAL A 633 -10.82 -6.24 14.23
N GLU A 634 -10.72 -4.98 13.78
CA GLU A 634 -11.36 -4.53 12.54
C GLU A 634 -10.83 -5.26 11.30
N VAL A 635 -9.53 -5.54 11.26
CA VAL A 635 -8.87 -6.32 10.21
C VAL A 635 -9.36 -7.78 10.30
N ALA A 636 -9.31 -8.45 11.46
CA ALA A 636 -9.85 -9.81 11.62
C ALA A 636 -11.35 -9.92 11.22
N ALA A 637 -12.14 -8.88 11.47
CA ALA A 637 -13.58 -8.82 11.18
C ALA A 637 -13.95 -7.86 10.03
N ALA A 638 -13.21 -7.89 8.91
CA ALA A 638 -13.41 -7.01 7.75
C ALA A 638 -14.82 -7.04 7.10
N ASP A 639 -15.59 -8.08 7.38
CA ASP A 639 -16.98 -8.31 6.94
C ASP A 639 -18.02 -8.02 8.04
N GLY A 640 -17.58 -7.65 9.25
CA GLY A 640 -18.43 -7.52 10.43
C GLY A 640 -18.59 -8.80 11.24
N THR A 641 -17.83 -9.85 10.95
CA THR A 641 -17.85 -11.13 11.69
C THR A 641 -16.45 -11.61 12.05
N LEU A 642 -16.27 -12.04 13.31
CA LEU A 642 -15.02 -12.62 13.78
C LEU A 642 -15.07 -14.15 13.76
N GLU A 643 -14.26 -14.75 12.90
CA GLU A 643 -14.14 -16.20 12.73
C GLU A 643 -13.25 -16.83 13.83
N PRO A 644 -13.41 -18.13 14.16
CA PRO A 644 -12.59 -18.82 15.19
C PRO A 644 -11.08 -18.65 15.03
N GLU A 645 -10.61 -18.69 13.79
CA GLU A 645 -9.22 -18.55 13.38
C GLU A 645 -8.72 -17.13 13.70
N GLY A 646 -9.50 -16.11 13.32
CA GLY A 646 -9.23 -14.71 13.66
C GLY A 646 -9.22 -14.46 15.17
N HIS A 647 -10.14 -15.08 15.93
CA HIS A 647 -10.14 -15.02 17.39
C HIS A 647 -8.88 -15.69 18.00
N THR A 648 -8.39 -16.77 17.40
CA THR A 648 -7.18 -17.49 17.85
C THR A 648 -5.94 -16.63 17.64
N LEU A 649 -5.77 -16.08 16.44
CA LEU A 649 -4.70 -15.15 16.08
C LEU A 649 -4.66 -13.92 17.03
N LEU A 650 -5.81 -13.28 17.24
CA LEU A 650 -5.94 -12.15 18.19
C LEU A 650 -5.59 -12.54 19.64
N SER A 651 -5.86 -13.79 20.04
CA SER A 651 -5.54 -14.28 21.38
C SER A 651 -4.04 -14.50 21.58
N GLN A 652 -3.32 -14.97 20.55
CA GLN A 652 -1.86 -15.08 20.55
C GLN A 652 -1.22 -13.68 20.63
N LEU A 653 -1.64 -12.77 19.75
CA LEU A 653 -1.14 -11.40 19.68
C LEU A 653 -1.37 -10.59 20.97
N ALA A 654 -2.55 -10.73 21.59
CA ALA A 654 -2.82 -10.12 22.89
C ALA A 654 -1.88 -10.65 24.00
N GLY A 655 -1.45 -11.91 23.89
CA GLY A 655 -0.44 -12.52 24.76
C GLY A 655 0.93 -11.85 24.63
N SER A 656 1.45 -11.71 23.41
CA SER A 656 2.74 -11.02 23.14
C SER A 656 2.72 -9.56 23.57
N LEU A 657 1.58 -8.87 23.42
CA LEU A 657 1.34 -7.51 23.91
C LEU A 657 1.19 -7.40 25.45
N LYS A 658 1.27 -8.51 26.18
CA LYS A 658 1.07 -8.59 27.65
C LYS A 658 -0.29 -8.07 28.10
N MET A 659 -1.31 -8.21 27.25
CA MET A 659 -2.70 -7.84 27.52
C MET A 659 -3.47 -9.03 28.09
N SER A 660 -4.50 -8.76 28.90
CA SER A 660 -5.33 -9.85 29.45
C SER A 660 -6.39 -10.31 28.46
N ARG A 661 -6.88 -11.56 28.62
CA ARG A 661 -8.07 -12.05 27.89
C ARG A 661 -9.30 -11.16 28.12
N TYR A 662 -9.37 -10.45 29.24
CA TYR A 662 -10.44 -9.50 29.53
C TYR A 662 -10.35 -8.26 28.62
N ASP A 663 -9.15 -7.74 28.39
CA ASP A 663 -8.93 -6.57 27.52
C ASP A 663 -9.27 -6.90 26.05
N LEU A 664 -8.86 -8.07 25.56
CA LEU A 664 -9.22 -8.55 24.22
C LEU A 664 -10.75 -8.68 24.06
N ASN A 665 -11.43 -9.36 25.00
CA ASN A 665 -12.88 -9.49 24.96
C ASN A 665 -13.59 -8.14 25.05
N LEU A 666 -13.04 -7.18 25.81
CA LEU A 666 -13.58 -5.82 25.88
C LEU A 666 -13.45 -5.07 24.54
N VAL A 667 -12.35 -5.28 23.81
CA VAL A 667 -12.15 -4.71 22.46
C VAL A 667 -13.06 -5.36 21.42
N ILE A 668 -13.20 -6.69 21.42
CA ILE A 668 -14.15 -7.42 20.55
C ILE A 668 -15.59 -6.91 20.78
N ARG A 669 -15.99 -6.73 22.04
CA ARG A 669 -17.29 -6.14 22.42
C ARG A 669 -17.49 -4.71 21.95
N LYS A 670 -16.49 -3.85 22.11
CA LYS A 670 -16.55 -2.46 21.64
C LYS A 670 -16.77 -2.37 20.12
N ASN A 671 -16.26 -3.34 19.36
CA ASN A 671 -16.46 -3.45 17.92
C ASN A 671 -17.80 -4.10 17.52
N GLY A 672 -18.61 -4.56 18.49
CA GLY A 672 -19.92 -5.17 18.23
C GLY A 672 -19.85 -6.62 17.70
N LEU A 673 -18.75 -7.33 17.99
CA LEU A 673 -18.43 -8.65 17.43
C LEU A 673 -18.64 -9.82 18.41
N ASP A 674 -19.40 -9.60 19.50
CA ASP A 674 -19.74 -10.67 20.45
C ASP A 674 -20.60 -11.72 19.73
N ARG A 675 -20.22 -13.01 19.85
CA ARG A 675 -21.13 -14.11 19.51
C ARG A 675 -22.30 -14.09 20.48
N GLU A 676 -23.53 -14.00 19.97
CA GLU A 676 -24.68 -14.50 20.72
C GLU A 676 -24.42 -15.99 21.02
N SER A 677 -24.42 -16.32 22.32
CA SER A 677 -23.84 -17.54 22.90
C SER A 677 -24.77 -18.76 22.83
#